data_AF-A0A084GHA3-F1
#
_entry.id   AF-A0A084GHA3-F1
#
_cell.length_a   1.000
_cell.length_b   1.000
_cell.length_c   1.000
_cell.angle_alpha   90.00
_cell.angle_beta   90.00
_cell.angle_gamma   90.00
#
_symmetry.space_group_name_H-M   'P 1'
#
loop_
_entity.id
_entity.type
_entity.pdbx_description
1 polymer ?
#
loop_
_entity_poly.entity_id
_entity_poly.type
_entity_poly.pdbx_seq_one_letter_code
_entity_poly.pdbx_strand_id
1 'polypeptide(L)'
;MTAATLSPTKVVLLAAHLATRADIDSLSYLVSRHGNVLQKDLVLRILLTYFPETIPSHTYVPFLQELASGDFAGYDPIDIDSTAVDALTENEASKQTEVRENLHLVGRDMRGMVGPWLQDPTKWTTLPPDGTELDGLPPFPSLEAVLEWLTQQASKNWRLAVEVIRQWQGPIDSDFGDYDESSWSETQQQYLQRRYLRAALAAAYLINEPTVDAISGVHNIACRIASILGVKEPNPLETSAIVALDFTDVDSRDPAATKFVSHMRNNSLEESNPITNPNLASVRRLSALTSSAFLLSSAGLSCSVRRAGDLVFLRDAREQKSEAVKFINAVARRASQNNDDRYWLVARDELFWLWSWSAAETGPAPPQAGLGVFGAVGWQFLETEFLKALLVATRYGLAQTIYEKPGHSLLDPAVLRDTVVTAAMNAFDNASNPNRTRGGLKRCDDIIRAFPKTLGKASPAFKQIDSLLKATHALSHYRLVLKQGEPFSPVVLRVHSDPISIIAKVLEQNPKSYTKIQDFLEVGANMVRAGLYASKTRKSDTDDQQSTLLFMSEKRVTSMCIEAALREDDFETAYSYVASRLATTAQLPTTSDLAGKSPAPLDDWSWRAALQAGQYIRTAQTIQPTHLGTASGNLDIRHLEQRVECLATALRIAPSSQLHEILKTFRRCEEQLDSAIKEEAAKEAAWDAAGDLHSPGIPGAFTPGTTESRAVPPSASTSREADDVPMSLFDLSRATARVAQRNLSVLSSLGSSSGGQEPEPEPTHKDDHRTRKRDQLRDAAMGTLVSGVGWLINAPANRTDG
;
A
#
# COMPACT_ATOMS: atom_id res chain seq x y z
N MET A 1 66.00 -22.60 37.58
CA MET A 1 65.33 -21.33 37.96
C MET A 1 63.87 -21.69 38.14
N THR A 2 63.30 -21.36 39.30
CA THR A 2 62.00 -21.83 39.78
C THR A 2 60.84 -21.38 38.87
N ALA A 3 59.97 -22.32 38.50
CA ALA A 3 58.75 -22.17 37.71
C ALA A 3 58.15 -20.75 37.80
N ALA A 4 58.40 -19.96 36.76
CA ALA A 4 57.68 -18.73 36.51
C ALA A 4 56.18 -19.06 36.43
N THR A 5 55.35 -18.18 36.96
CA THR A 5 53.88 -18.29 37.02
C THR A 5 53.31 -18.50 35.61
N LEU A 6 53.20 -19.75 35.18
CA LEU A 6 52.55 -20.13 33.93
C LEU A 6 51.06 -19.79 34.03
N SER A 7 50.54 -19.07 33.04
CA SER A 7 49.09 -18.87 32.90
C SER A 7 48.37 -20.21 32.80
N PRO A 8 47.10 -20.33 33.23
CA PRO A 8 46.33 -21.59 33.15
C PRO A 8 46.37 -22.24 31.76
N THR A 9 46.25 -21.45 30.69
CA THR A 9 46.29 -21.93 29.30
C THR A 9 47.63 -22.58 28.93
N LYS A 10 48.75 -22.01 29.39
CA LYS A 10 50.09 -22.56 29.18
C LYS A 10 50.31 -23.86 29.96
N VAL A 11 49.73 -23.98 31.16
CA VAL A 11 49.75 -25.22 31.95
C VAL A 11 49.04 -26.37 31.19
N VAL A 12 47.89 -26.09 30.57
CA VAL A 12 47.16 -27.08 29.75
C VAL A 12 47.96 -27.49 28.51
N LEU A 13 48.58 -26.53 27.81
CA LEU A 13 49.43 -26.82 26.64
C LEU A 13 50.68 -27.62 27.01
N LEU A 14 51.29 -27.31 28.15
CA LEU A 14 52.44 -28.04 28.68
C LEU A 14 52.05 -29.47 29.04
N ALA A 15 50.92 -29.67 29.73
CA ALA A 15 50.38 -31.00 30.02
C ALA A 15 50.12 -31.82 28.74
N ALA A 16 49.59 -31.20 27.69
CA ALA A 16 49.42 -31.85 26.39
C ALA A 16 50.75 -32.20 25.70
N HIS A 17 51.76 -31.34 25.82
CA HIS A 17 53.10 -31.61 25.29
C HIS A 17 53.77 -32.79 26.01
N LEU A 18 53.69 -32.83 27.35
CA LEU A 18 54.20 -33.94 28.16
C LEU A 18 53.49 -35.25 27.85
N ALA A 19 52.15 -35.22 27.72
CA ALA A 19 51.37 -36.39 27.32
C ALA A 19 51.78 -36.93 25.94
N THR A 20 52.05 -36.05 24.96
CA THR A 20 52.50 -36.44 23.61
C THR A 20 53.86 -37.16 23.63
N ARG A 21 54.71 -36.83 24.61
CA ARG A 21 56.05 -37.42 24.76
C ARG A 21 56.08 -38.62 25.69
N ALA A 22 54.92 -39.08 26.19
CA ALA A 22 54.83 -40.16 27.17
C ALA A 22 55.53 -39.85 28.52
N ASP A 23 55.76 -38.57 28.85
CA ASP A 23 56.47 -38.19 30.07
C ASP A 23 55.50 -38.12 31.26
N ILE A 24 55.20 -39.30 31.81
CA ILE A 24 54.21 -39.49 32.87
C ILE A 24 54.69 -38.87 34.18
N ASP A 25 55.97 -38.95 34.51
CA ASP A 25 56.51 -38.44 35.78
C ASP A 25 56.38 -36.90 35.84
N SER A 26 56.81 -36.21 34.77
CA SER A 26 56.66 -34.76 34.66
C SER A 26 55.19 -34.32 34.61
N LEU A 27 54.34 -35.10 33.94
CA LEU A 27 52.90 -34.83 33.86
C LEU A 27 52.23 -34.99 35.23
N SER A 28 52.56 -36.04 35.99
CA SER A 28 52.02 -36.32 37.31
C SER A 28 52.44 -35.25 38.31
N TYR A 29 53.71 -34.84 38.27
CA TYR A 29 54.20 -33.70 39.04
C TYR A 29 53.46 -32.41 38.68
N LEU A 30 53.28 -32.11 37.39
CA LEU A 30 52.54 -30.92 36.93
C LEU A 30 51.08 -30.93 37.42
N VAL A 31 50.40 -32.08 37.38
CA VAL A 31 49.01 -32.26 37.86
C VAL A 31 48.93 -32.07 39.37
N SER A 32 49.88 -32.61 40.13
CA SER A 32 49.93 -32.44 41.59
C SER A 32 50.09 -30.97 42.01
N ARG A 33 50.84 -30.17 41.23
CA ARG A 33 51.09 -28.75 41.50
C ARG A 33 49.99 -27.83 41.02
N HIS A 34 49.29 -28.19 39.95
CA HIS A 34 48.27 -27.36 39.28
C HIS A 34 46.89 -28.01 39.25
N GLY A 35 46.48 -28.71 40.32
CA GLY A 35 45.18 -29.41 40.38
C GLY A 35 43.95 -28.50 40.26
N ASN A 36 44.10 -27.18 40.46
CA ASN A 36 43.06 -26.19 40.19
C ASN A 36 42.83 -25.93 38.69
N VAL A 37 43.86 -26.12 37.85
CA VAL A 37 43.80 -25.95 36.39
C VAL A 37 43.63 -27.30 35.71
N LEU A 38 44.44 -28.29 36.09
CA LEU A 38 44.43 -29.65 35.56
C LEU A 38 43.48 -30.53 36.37
N GLN A 39 42.19 -30.22 36.27
CA GLN A 39 41.15 -31.05 36.87
C GLN A 39 41.15 -32.45 36.27
N LYS A 40 40.69 -33.44 37.05
CA LYS A 40 40.62 -34.85 36.66
C LYS A 40 40.12 -35.08 35.23
N ASP A 41 38.98 -34.48 34.89
CA ASP A 41 38.36 -34.63 33.57
C ASP A 41 39.22 -34.07 32.44
N LEU A 42 39.93 -32.97 32.69
CA LEU A 42 40.84 -32.36 31.72
C LEU A 42 42.10 -33.20 31.53
N VAL A 43 42.67 -33.73 32.61
CA VAL A 43 43.84 -34.62 32.54
C VAL A 43 43.50 -35.91 31.80
N LEU A 44 42.35 -36.53 32.10
CA LEU A 44 41.87 -37.70 31.37
C LEU A 44 41.69 -37.40 29.88
N ARG A 45 41.14 -36.23 29.53
CA ARG A 45 40.99 -35.81 28.13
C ARG A 45 42.34 -35.60 27.44
N ILE A 46 43.30 -35.01 28.14
CA ILE A 46 44.66 -34.80 27.63
C ILE A 46 45.35 -36.13 27.36
N LEU A 47 45.29 -37.07 28.32
CA LEU A 47 45.82 -38.42 28.14
C LEU A 47 45.15 -39.12 26.97
N LEU A 48 43.82 -39.12 26.93
CA LEU A 48 43.08 -39.77 25.85
C LEU A 48 43.43 -39.20 24.47
N THR A 49 43.64 -37.89 24.37
CA THR A 49 43.93 -37.23 23.09
C THR A 49 45.37 -37.40 22.65
N TYR A 50 46.33 -37.15 23.55
CA TYR A 50 47.72 -36.91 23.17
C TYR A 50 48.65 -38.06 23.51
N PHE A 51 48.24 -38.97 24.39
CA PHE A 51 49.10 -40.06 24.81
C PHE A 51 49.29 -41.05 23.65
N PRO A 52 50.54 -41.40 23.28
CA PRO A 52 50.79 -42.31 22.17
C PRO A 52 50.15 -43.70 22.37
N GLU A 53 49.44 -44.19 21.35
CA GLU A 53 48.75 -45.49 21.38
C GLU A 53 49.73 -46.69 21.47
N THR A 54 51.02 -46.48 21.21
CA THR A 54 52.08 -47.51 21.26
C THR A 54 52.59 -47.81 22.67
N ILE A 55 52.16 -47.06 23.68
CA ILE A 55 52.71 -47.19 25.04
C ILE A 55 51.97 -48.31 25.80
N PRO A 56 52.71 -49.24 26.43
CA PRO A 56 52.11 -50.31 27.22
C PRO A 56 51.29 -49.78 28.40
N SER A 57 50.10 -50.34 28.62
CA SER A 57 49.14 -49.91 29.64
C SER A 57 49.70 -49.86 31.07
N HIS A 58 50.52 -50.84 31.45
CA HIS A 58 51.14 -50.90 32.78
C HIS A 58 51.98 -49.66 33.13
N THR A 59 52.45 -48.90 32.12
CA THR A 59 53.28 -47.69 32.31
C THR A 59 52.48 -46.53 32.89
N TYR A 60 51.21 -46.37 32.51
CA TYR A 60 50.37 -45.22 32.89
C TYR A 60 49.20 -45.58 33.82
N VAL A 61 48.92 -46.87 34.02
CA VAL A 61 47.90 -47.32 34.98
C VAL A 61 48.13 -46.81 36.41
N PRO A 62 49.36 -46.77 36.98
CA PRO A 62 49.57 -46.19 38.30
C PRO A 62 49.14 -44.73 38.39
N PHE A 63 49.50 -43.91 37.39
CA PHE A 63 49.08 -42.52 37.32
C PHE A 63 47.55 -42.37 37.22
N LEU A 64 46.87 -43.25 36.47
CA LEU A 64 45.41 -43.27 36.43
C LEU A 64 44.78 -43.63 37.78
N GLN A 65 45.41 -44.51 38.57
CA GLN A 65 44.97 -44.87 39.93
C GLN A 65 45.13 -43.70 40.91
N GLU A 66 46.23 -42.96 40.82
CA GLU A 66 46.46 -41.73 41.59
C GLU A 66 45.44 -40.65 41.20
N LEU A 67 45.21 -40.45 39.90
CA LEU A 67 44.19 -39.52 39.40
C LEU A 67 42.77 -39.94 39.80
N ALA A 68 42.51 -41.24 39.92
CA ALA A 68 41.23 -41.77 40.37
C ALA A 68 40.98 -41.54 41.86
N SER A 69 42.00 -41.80 42.70
CA SER A 69 41.97 -41.63 44.15
C SER A 69 42.11 -40.18 44.61
N GLY A 70 42.69 -39.32 43.76
CA GLY A 70 43.04 -37.94 44.10
C GLY A 70 44.25 -37.83 45.03
N ASP A 71 44.96 -38.94 45.25
CA ASP A 71 46.13 -39.01 46.13
C ASP A 71 47.41 -38.96 45.30
N PHE A 72 48.00 -37.77 45.21
CA PHE A 72 49.30 -37.53 44.56
C PHE A 72 50.38 -37.46 45.64
N ALA A 73 50.63 -38.58 46.32
CA ALA A 73 51.58 -38.63 47.42
C ALA A 73 53.03 -38.53 46.92
N GLY A 74 53.75 -37.46 47.33
CA GLY A 74 55.21 -37.49 47.44
C GLY A 74 56.03 -37.35 46.16
N TYR A 75 55.59 -36.56 45.17
CA TYR A 75 56.45 -36.24 44.03
C TYR A 75 57.59 -35.30 44.45
N ASP A 76 58.83 -35.75 44.24
CA ASP A 76 60.01 -34.90 44.35
C ASP A 76 59.94 -33.75 43.32
N PRO A 77 60.54 -32.57 43.59
CA PRO A 77 60.56 -31.48 42.62
C PRO A 77 61.27 -31.89 41.32
N ILE A 78 60.50 -32.14 40.26
CA ILE A 78 61.01 -32.38 38.90
C ILE A 78 61.13 -31.02 38.19
N ASP A 79 62.27 -30.78 37.54
CA ASP A 79 62.47 -29.61 36.67
C ASP A 79 61.76 -29.87 35.34
N ILE A 80 60.59 -29.25 35.15
CA ILE A 80 59.79 -29.43 33.93
C ILE A 80 60.28 -28.45 32.86
N ASP A 81 60.63 -28.98 31.69
CA ASP A 81 60.97 -28.16 30.52
C ASP A 81 59.73 -27.41 29.99
N SER A 82 59.64 -26.11 30.29
CA SER A 82 58.57 -25.21 29.84
C SER A 82 58.86 -24.51 28.50
N THR A 83 60.00 -24.78 27.86
CA THR A 83 60.43 -24.04 26.66
C THR A 83 59.42 -24.10 25.51
N ALA A 84 58.65 -25.19 25.42
CA ALA A 84 57.59 -25.39 24.43
C ALA A 84 56.41 -24.40 24.56
N VAL A 85 56.19 -23.82 25.75
CA VAL A 85 55.07 -22.90 26.03
C VAL A 85 55.53 -21.48 26.41
N ASP A 86 56.81 -21.30 26.72
CA ASP A 86 57.38 -20.00 27.10
C ASP A 86 57.38 -19.01 25.92
N ALA A 87 57.58 -19.50 24.69
CA ALA A 87 57.59 -18.69 23.47
C ALA A 87 56.20 -18.21 23.00
N LEU A 88 55.10 -18.75 23.55
CA LEU A 88 53.74 -18.41 23.12
C LEU A 88 53.19 -17.18 23.84
N THR A 89 52.52 -16.29 23.10
CA THR A 89 51.68 -15.24 23.72
C THR A 89 50.39 -15.83 24.27
N GLU A 90 49.74 -15.15 25.22
CA GLU A 90 48.51 -15.64 25.85
C GLU A 90 47.35 -15.80 24.85
N ASN A 91 47.28 -14.92 23.84
CA ASN A 91 46.31 -15.03 22.74
C ASN A 91 46.59 -16.21 21.81
N GLU A 92 47.86 -16.54 21.54
CA GLU A 92 48.24 -17.72 20.76
C GLU A 92 47.98 -19.00 21.53
N ALA A 93 48.31 -19.02 22.82
CA ALA A 93 48.02 -20.14 23.70
C ALA A 93 46.51 -20.40 23.78
N SER A 94 45.70 -19.34 23.91
CA SER A 94 44.23 -19.45 23.99
C SER A 94 43.61 -19.95 22.69
N LYS A 95 44.07 -19.45 21.54
CA LYS A 95 43.65 -19.97 20.22
C LYS A 95 44.03 -21.44 20.03
N GLN A 96 45.23 -21.85 20.47
CA GLN A 96 45.65 -23.25 20.38
C GLN A 96 44.82 -24.17 21.31
N THR A 97 44.33 -23.67 22.45
CA THR A 97 43.41 -24.43 23.31
C THR A 97 41.96 -24.46 22.79
N GLU A 98 41.47 -23.40 22.14
CA GLU A 98 40.11 -23.34 21.55
C GLU A 98 39.98 -24.20 20.29
N VAL A 99 41.03 -24.29 19.45
CA VAL A 99 41.07 -25.16 18.26
C VAL A 99 41.08 -26.66 18.63
N ARG A 100 41.24 -27.01 19.91
CA ARG A 100 41.39 -28.38 20.44
C ARG A 100 40.13 -28.95 21.10
N GLU A 101 38.93 -28.49 20.76
CA GLU A 101 37.76 -29.37 20.92
C GLU A 101 37.91 -30.53 19.92
N ASN A 102 38.58 -31.62 20.34
CA ASN A 102 38.92 -32.80 19.52
C ASN A 102 37.69 -33.64 19.14
N LEU A 103 36.67 -32.99 18.58
CA LEU A 103 35.42 -33.57 18.13
C LEU A 103 35.64 -34.71 17.12
N HIS A 104 36.75 -34.72 16.39
CA HIS A 104 37.11 -35.78 15.44
C HIS A 104 37.57 -37.08 16.12
N LEU A 105 37.92 -37.07 17.41
CA LEU A 105 38.34 -38.26 18.16
C LEU A 105 37.19 -38.90 18.94
N VAL A 106 36.04 -38.22 19.05
CA VAL A 106 34.92 -38.71 19.86
C VAL A 106 34.43 -40.07 19.40
N GLY A 107 34.44 -40.34 18.08
CA GLY A 107 34.09 -41.65 17.54
C GLY A 107 35.02 -42.75 18.02
N ARG A 108 36.34 -42.49 18.00
CA ARG A 108 37.36 -43.43 18.53
C ARG A 108 37.10 -43.70 20.01
N ASP A 109 36.87 -42.65 20.79
CA ASP A 109 36.65 -42.78 22.24
C ASP A 109 35.36 -43.56 22.55
N MET A 110 34.28 -43.32 21.82
CA MET A 110 33.03 -44.07 21.98
C MET A 110 33.19 -45.54 21.57
N ARG A 111 33.89 -45.83 20.47
CA ARG A 111 34.11 -47.21 20.00
C ARG A 111 35.08 -48.00 20.87
N GLY A 112 36.22 -47.39 21.23
CA GLY A 112 37.32 -48.08 21.90
C GLY A 112 37.26 -48.04 23.43
N MET A 113 36.51 -47.11 24.03
CA MET A 113 36.33 -47.07 25.49
C MET A 113 34.91 -47.44 25.90
N VAL A 114 33.91 -46.72 25.40
CA VAL A 114 32.52 -46.89 25.83
C VAL A 114 31.96 -48.22 25.33
N GLY A 115 32.24 -48.59 24.08
CA GLY A 115 31.84 -49.87 23.48
C GLY A 115 32.27 -51.08 24.32
N PRO A 116 33.57 -51.33 24.50
CA PRO A 116 34.08 -52.40 25.36
C PRO A 116 33.60 -52.30 26.80
N TRP A 117 33.49 -51.10 27.36
CA TRP A 117 32.93 -50.91 28.71
C TRP A 117 31.50 -51.43 28.81
N LEU A 118 30.66 -51.27 27.78
CA LEU A 118 29.28 -51.77 27.78
C LEU A 118 29.18 -53.30 27.70
N GLN A 119 30.25 -54.02 27.32
CA GLN A 119 30.21 -55.47 27.10
C GLN A 119 30.26 -56.31 28.37
N ASP A 120 30.50 -55.70 29.53
CA ASP A 120 30.52 -56.41 30.81
C ASP A 120 29.12 -56.98 31.16
N PRO A 121 28.95 -58.31 31.14
CA PRO A 121 27.65 -58.95 31.33
C PRO A 121 27.09 -58.75 32.75
N THR A 122 27.92 -58.39 33.74
CA THR A 122 27.47 -58.11 35.11
C THR A 122 26.66 -56.82 35.22
N LYS A 123 26.67 -55.99 34.18
CA LYS A 123 25.92 -54.73 34.11
C LYS A 123 24.45 -54.91 33.76
N TRP A 124 24.03 -56.11 33.39
CA TRP A 124 22.63 -56.47 33.27
C TRP A 124 22.05 -56.74 34.66
N THR A 125 20.95 -56.05 35.02
CA THR A 125 20.28 -56.21 36.32
C THR A 125 19.86 -57.65 36.60
N THR A 126 19.50 -58.38 35.54
CA THR A 126 19.30 -59.83 35.51
C THR A 126 19.74 -60.33 34.14
N LEU A 127 20.59 -61.36 34.05
CA LEU A 127 20.90 -62.00 32.77
C LEU A 127 19.62 -62.69 32.25
N PRO A 128 19.05 -62.23 31.13
CA PRO A 128 17.88 -62.89 30.55
C PRO A 128 18.29 -64.27 30.04
N PRO A 129 17.47 -65.32 30.23
CA PRO A 129 17.74 -66.63 29.63
C PRO A 129 17.80 -66.53 28.10
N ASP A 130 18.65 -67.34 27.48
CA ASP A 130 18.75 -67.42 26.02
C ASP A 130 17.37 -67.71 25.40
N GLY A 131 16.99 -66.90 24.41
CA GLY A 131 15.67 -66.97 23.76
C GLY A 131 14.59 -66.04 24.32
N THR A 132 14.92 -65.12 25.23
CA THR A 132 14.00 -64.08 25.68
C THR A 132 13.61 -63.14 24.53
N GLU A 133 12.31 -62.91 24.35
CA GLU A 133 11.78 -61.97 23.35
C GLU A 133 12.17 -60.51 23.69
N LEU A 134 12.23 -59.66 22.67
CA LEU A 134 12.65 -58.25 22.76
C LEU A 134 11.94 -57.46 23.87
N ASP A 135 10.62 -57.64 24.02
CA ASP A 135 9.79 -56.91 24.99
C ASP A 135 9.95 -57.43 26.44
N GLY A 136 10.62 -58.57 26.62
CA GLY A 136 10.90 -59.19 27.92
C GLY A 136 12.31 -58.92 28.46
N LEU A 137 13.16 -58.20 27.72
CA LEU A 137 14.53 -57.90 28.14
C LEU A 137 14.54 -56.86 29.27
N PRO A 138 15.34 -57.07 30.34
CA PRO A 138 15.43 -56.12 31.44
C PRO A 138 16.16 -54.85 31.00
N PRO A 139 15.91 -53.69 31.66
CA PRO A 139 16.65 -52.46 31.39
C PRO A 139 18.16 -52.67 31.57
N PHE A 140 18.96 -51.99 30.75
CA PHE A 140 20.42 -52.02 30.80
C PHE A 140 20.96 -50.67 31.31
N PRO A 141 21.14 -50.48 32.64
CA PRO A 141 21.36 -49.16 33.24
C PRO A 141 22.62 -48.45 32.75
N SER A 142 23.64 -49.23 32.39
CA SER A 142 24.91 -48.69 31.89
C SER A 142 24.76 -48.03 30.52
N LEU A 143 23.92 -48.59 29.64
CA LEU A 143 23.56 -47.91 28.40
C LEU A 143 22.70 -46.68 28.68
N GLU A 144 21.72 -46.78 29.59
CA GLU A 144 20.87 -45.64 29.92
C GLU A 144 21.68 -44.42 30.39
N ALA A 145 22.72 -44.63 31.20
CA ALA A 145 23.63 -43.54 31.60
C ALA A 145 24.32 -42.87 30.40
N VAL A 146 24.73 -43.65 29.39
CA VAL A 146 25.32 -43.12 28.15
C VAL A 146 24.28 -42.38 27.30
N LEU A 147 23.07 -42.89 27.20
CA LEU A 147 21.98 -42.24 26.44
C LEU A 147 21.50 -40.94 27.11
N GLU A 148 21.41 -40.93 28.44
CA GLU A 148 21.13 -39.73 29.24
C GLU A 148 22.24 -38.70 29.08
N TRP A 149 23.51 -39.12 29.11
CA TRP A 149 24.63 -38.23 28.82
C TRP A 149 24.52 -37.64 27.41
N LEU A 150 24.27 -38.46 26.38
CA LEU A 150 24.14 -38.02 25.00
C LEU A 150 23.02 -36.98 24.82
N THR A 151 21.86 -37.24 25.42
CA THR A 151 20.71 -36.32 25.37
C THR A 151 20.96 -35.03 26.15
N GLN A 152 21.67 -35.09 27.29
CA GLN A 152 22.14 -33.89 27.98
C GLN A 152 23.12 -33.07 27.13
N GLN A 153 24.07 -33.73 26.44
CA GLN A 153 25.00 -33.05 25.54
C GLN A 153 24.26 -32.38 24.38
N ALA A 154 23.23 -33.01 23.81
CA ALA A 154 22.44 -32.39 22.75
C ALA A 154 21.83 -31.02 23.15
N SER A 155 21.51 -30.84 24.44
CA SER A 155 20.99 -29.57 24.96
C SER A 155 22.07 -28.55 25.36
N LYS A 156 23.26 -29.01 25.79
CA LYS A 156 24.35 -28.17 26.34
C LYS A 156 25.46 -27.89 25.32
N ASN A 157 25.92 -28.92 24.62
CA ASN A 157 26.94 -28.89 23.59
C ASN A 157 26.52 -29.78 22.41
N TRP A 158 25.61 -29.26 21.59
CA TRP A 158 25.03 -30.01 20.48
C TRP A 158 26.06 -30.48 19.45
N ARG A 159 27.17 -29.74 19.28
CA ARG A 159 28.25 -30.10 18.34
C ARG A 159 28.85 -31.45 18.71
N LEU A 160 29.10 -31.67 20.00
CA LEU A 160 29.57 -32.96 20.51
C LEU A 160 28.55 -34.07 20.28
N ALA A 161 27.27 -33.84 20.57
CA ALA A 161 26.23 -34.85 20.38
C ALA A 161 26.05 -35.25 18.90
N VAL A 162 26.09 -34.28 17.99
CA VAL A 162 26.07 -34.53 16.53
C VAL A 162 27.26 -35.37 16.11
N GLU A 163 28.47 -35.02 16.57
CA GLU A 163 29.69 -35.74 16.20
C GLU A 163 29.74 -37.16 16.79
N VAL A 164 29.25 -37.37 18.01
CA VAL A 164 29.05 -38.72 18.57
C VAL A 164 28.16 -39.54 17.65
N ILE A 165 26.97 -39.04 17.30
CA ILE A 165 26.02 -39.80 16.48
C ILE A 165 26.57 -40.04 15.07
N ARG A 166 27.27 -39.05 14.50
CA ARG A 166 27.89 -39.15 13.17
C ARG A 166 28.97 -40.23 13.14
N GLN A 167 29.78 -40.31 14.18
CA GLN A 167 30.97 -41.18 14.21
C GLN A 167 30.76 -42.52 14.94
N TRP A 168 29.64 -42.73 15.63
CA TRP A 168 29.36 -43.96 16.39
C TRP A 168 27.97 -44.51 16.04
N GLN A 169 27.86 -45.80 15.71
CA GLN A 169 26.57 -46.43 15.37
C GLN A 169 25.81 -46.97 16.59
N GLY A 170 26.30 -46.68 17.79
CA GLY A 170 25.78 -47.21 19.04
C GLY A 170 26.58 -48.43 19.51
N PRO A 171 26.06 -49.16 20.51
CA PRO A 171 26.82 -50.18 21.24
C PRO A 171 27.38 -51.31 20.35
N ILE A 172 26.76 -51.57 19.19
CA ILE A 172 27.22 -52.58 18.23
C ILE A 172 28.49 -52.17 17.45
N ASP A 173 28.77 -50.87 17.34
CA ASP A 173 30.00 -50.32 16.72
C ASP A 173 31.01 -50.11 17.84
N SER A 174 31.50 -51.23 18.38
CA SER A 174 32.55 -51.29 19.39
C SER A 174 33.84 -51.77 18.74
N ASP A 175 34.95 -51.14 19.10
CA ASP A 175 36.28 -51.53 18.65
C ASP A 175 36.98 -52.29 19.79
N PHE A 176 37.23 -53.58 19.56
CA PHE A 176 37.92 -54.46 20.50
C PHE A 176 39.41 -54.59 20.21
N GLY A 177 39.92 -53.92 19.17
CA GLY A 177 41.28 -54.13 18.68
C GLY A 177 41.50 -55.58 18.25
N ASP A 178 42.57 -56.21 18.75
CA ASP A 178 42.95 -57.58 18.42
C ASP A 178 42.20 -58.67 19.23
N TYR A 179 41.20 -58.30 20.05
CA TYR A 179 40.43 -59.23 20.88
C TYR A 179 39.11 -59.65 20.21
N ASP A 180 38.69 -60.91 20.43
CA ASP A 180 37.50 -61.53 19.82
C ASP A 180 36.15 -60.94 20.25
N GLU A 181 35.14 -61.23 19.42
CA GLU A 181 33.82 -60.61 19.22
C GLU A 181 32.89 -60.40 20.44
N SER A 182 31.88 -59.54 20.22
CA SER A 182 30.82 -59.17 21.17
C SER A 182 30.12 -60.37 21.82
N SER A 183 29.86 -60.29 23.12
CA SER A 183 29.21 -61.35 23.90
C SER A 183 27.67 -61.39 23.83
N TRP A 184 27.07 -60.48 23.06
CA TRP A 184 25.61 -60.27 23.05
C TRP A 184 24.88 -61.17 22.04
N SER A 185 23.70 -61.64 22.43
CA SER A 185 22.77 -62.32 21.52
C SER A 185 22.18 -61.35 20.48
N GLU A 186 21.64 -61.88 19.38
CA GLU A 186 20.97 -61.07 18.35
C GLU A 186 19.82 -60.22 18.92
N THR A 187 19.03 -60.77 19.86
CA THR A 187 17.93 -60.04 20.50
C THR A 187 18.42 -58.90 21.39
N GLN A 188 19.54 -59.10 22.11
CA GLN A 188 20.18 -58.05 22.90
C GLN A 188 20.74 -56.94 22.00
N GLN A 189 21.42 -57.30 20.90
CA GLN A 189 21.93 -56.33 19.93
C GLN A 189 20.79 -55.46 19.35
N GLN A 190 19.68 -56.08 18.96
CA GLN A 190 18.50 -55.37 18.46
C GLN A 190 17.89 -54.43 19.52
N TYR A 191 17.79 -54.87 20.78
CA TYR A 191 17.32 -54.03 21.89
C TYR A 191 18.22 -52.79 22.08
N LEU A 192 19.53 -53.00 22.21
CA LEU A 192 20.52 -51.94 22.42
C LEU A 192 20.51 -50.94 21.26
N GLN A 193 20.42 -51.44 20.02
CA GLN A 193 20.35 -50.61 18.84
C GLN A 193 19.07 -49.77 18.81
N ARG A 194 17.93 -50.35 19.16
CA ARG A 194 16.64 -49.64 19.23
C ARG A 194 16.67 -48.53 20.28
N ARG A 195 17.26 -48.78 21.46
CA ARG A 195 17.44 -47.77 22.51
C ARG A 195 18.36 -46.64 22.06
N TYR A 196 19.49 -46.96 21.41
CA TYR A 196 20.41 -45.96 20.86
C TYR A 196 19.75 -45.06 19.81
N LEU A 197 19.05 -45.65 18.84
CA LEU A 197 18.36 -44.87 17.79
C LEU A 197 17.26 -43.98 18.36
N ARG A 198 16.55 -44.43 19.41
CA ARG A 198 15.59 -43.59 20.15
C ARG A 198 16.28 -42.40 20.79
N ALA A 199 17.43 -42.59 21.43
CA ALA A 199 18.20 -41.50 22.02
C ALA A 199 18.76 -40.54 20.97
N ALA A 200 19.17 -41.03 19.80
CA ALA A 200 19.61 -40.18 18.68
C ALA A 200 18.45 -39.32 18.14
N LEU A 201 17.25 -39.89 17.99
CA LEU A 201 16.04 -39.12 17.64
C LEU A 201 15.71 -38.10 18.73
N ALA A 202 15.79 -38.47 20.01
CA ALA A 202 15.59 -37.55 21.13
C ALA A 202 16.60 -36.39 21.10
N ALA A 203 17.89 -36.69 20.89
CA ALA A 203 18.95 -35.70 20.79
C ALA A 203 18.63 -34.66 19.71
N ALA A 204 18.16 -35.08 18.54
CA ALA A 204 17.74 -34.19 17.47
C ALA A 204 16.66 -33.17 17.90
N TYR A 205 15.64 -33.57 18.67
CA TYR A 205 14.62 -32.65 19.21
C TYR A 205 15.13 -31.79 20.39
N LEU A 206 16.19 -32.24 21.07
CA LEU A 206 16.79 -31.55 22.20
C LEU A 206 17.72 -30.40 21.77
N ILE A 207 18.22 -30.41 20.53
CA ILE A 207 18.97 -29.30 19.93
C ILE A 207 18.02 -28.11 19.69
N ASN A 208 18.18 -27.05 20.49
CA ASN A 208 17.30 -25.87 20.45
C ASN A 208 17.93 -24.63 19.81
N GLU A 209 19.15 -24.74 19.29
CA GLU A 209 19.83 -23.61 18.68
C GLU A 209 19.23 -23.31 17.28
N PRO A 210 18.74 -22.08 17.02
CA PRO A 210 18.11 -21.72 15.76
C PRO A 210 19.14 -21.23 14.72
N THR A 211 20.29 -21.91 14.61
CA THR A 211 21.34 -21.59 13.64
C THR A 211 21.35 -22.62 12.50
N VAL A 212 21.77 -22.19 11.30
CA VAL A 212 21.84 -23.08 10.13
C VAL A 212 22.79 -24.26 10.39
N ASP A 213 23.86 -24.04 11.15
CA ASP A 213 24.83 -25.08 11.52
C ASP A 213 24.19 -26.13 12.44
N ALA A 214 23.45 -25.70 13.47
CA ALA A 214 22.75 -26.62 14.36
C ALA A 214 21.68 -27.44 13.63
N ILE A 215 20.94 -26.81 12.71
CA ILE A 215 19.92 -27.47 11.87
C ILE A 215 20.58 -28.47 10.92
N SER A 216 21.72 -28.12 10.32
CA SER A 216 22.54 -29.05 9.53
C SER A 216 23.03 -30.23 10.36
N GLY A 217 23.39 -30.00 11.62
CA GLY A 217 23.71 -31.05 12.59
C GLY A 217 22.54 -32.00 12.84
N VAL A 218 21.33 -31.48 13.02
CA VAL A 218 20.11 -32.30 13.17
C VAL A 218 19.81 -33.10 11.90
N HIS A 219 20.01 -32.51 10.72
CA HIS A 219 19.86 -33.21 9.45
C HIS A 219 20.83 -34.39 9.33
N ASN A 220 22.10 -34.20 9.71
CA ASN A 220 23.09 -35.27 9.74
C ASN A 220 22.69 -36.41 10.69
N ILE A 221 22.13 -36.09 11.86
CA ILE A 221 21.56 -37.10 12.78
C ILE A 221 20.45 -37.89 12.08
N ALA A 222 19.52 -37.22 11.38
CA ALA A 222 18.43 -37.87 10.67
C ALA A 222 18.92 -38.80 9.54
N CYS A 223 19.91 -38.36 8.74
CA CYS A 223 20.54 -39.19 7.71
C CYS A 223 21.23 -40.41 8.30
N ARG A 224 21.94 -40.23 9.42
CA ARG A 224 22.62 -41.33 10.10
C ARG A 224 21.64 -42.37 10.65
N ILE A 225 20.55 -41.93 11.27
CA ILE A 225 19.48 -42.83 11.76
C ILE A 225 18.84 -43.57 10.58
N ALA A 226 18.59 -42.89 9.46
CA ALA A 226 18.01 -43.50 8.26
C ALA A 226 18.92 -44.60 7.69
N SER A 227 20.22 -44.32 7.59
CA SER A 227 21.25 -45.25 7.15
C SER A 227 21.29 -46.51 8.01
N ILE A 228 21.27 -46.36 9.35
CA ILE A 228 21.28 -47.50 10.28
C ILE A 228 19.98 -48.32 10.21
N LEU A 229 18.82 -47.66 10.03
CA LEU A 229 17.53 -48.33 9.87
C LEU A 229 17.34 -48.97 8.48
N GLY A 230 18.24 -48.74 7.53
CA GLY A 230 18.10 -49.19 6.15
C GLY A 230 16.93 -48.54 5.39
N VAL A 231 16.51 -47.35 5.82
CA VAL A 231 15.42 -46.59 5.18
C VAL A 231 15.98 -45.48 4.29
N LYS A 232 15.16 -44.95 3.38
CA LYS A 232 15.56 -43.85 2.49
C LYS A 232 16.05 -42.64 3.29
N GLU A 233 17.27 -42.20 3.01
CA GLU A 233 17.87 -41.02 3.63
C GLU A 233 17.09 -39.74 3.28
N PRO A 234 17.00 -38.77 4.21
CA PRO A 234 16.51 -37.43 3.92
C PRO A 234 17.24 -36.77 2.75
N ASN A 235 16.53 -36.02 1.91
CA ASN A 235 17.16 -35.23 0.86
C ASN A 235 17.96 -34.07 1.47
N PRO A 236 19.02 -33.58 0.79
CA PRO A 236 19.77 -32.42 1.23
C PRO A 236 18.86 -31.21 1.52
N LEU A 237 19.20 -30.44 2.56
CA LEU A 237 18.40 -29.30 3.01
C LEU A 237 18.16 -28.26 1.89
N GLU A 238 19.14 -28.05 1.02
CA GLU A 238 19.07 -27.08 -0.10
C GLU A 238 18.06 -27.48 -1.19
N THR A 239 17.79 -28.77 -1.36
CA THR A 239 16.86 -29.30 -2.38
C THR A 239 15.51 -29.72 -1.79
N SER A 240 15.35 -29.59 -0.47
CA SER A 240 14.22 -30.13 0.28
C SER A 240 12.86 -29.51 -0.07
N ALA A 241 12.81 -28.26 -0.56
CA ALA A 241 11.58 -27.59 -1.02
C ALA A 241 10.95 -28.23 -2.28
N ILE A 242 11.74 -28.95 -3.08
CA ILE A 242 11.30 -29.51 -4.37
C ILE A 242 10.76 -30.93 -4.24
N VAL A 243 11.16 -31.66 -3.18
CA VAL A 243 10.76 -33.05 -3.01
C VAL A 243 9.55 -33.16 -2.08
N ALA A 244 8.42 -33.57 -2.64
CA ALA A 244 7.22 -33.88 -1.86
C ALA A 244 7.52 -34.97 -0.84
N LEU A 245 7.13 -34.74 0.41
CA LEU A 245 7.19 -35.76 1.44
C LEU A 245 5.84 -36.49 1.48
N ASP A 246 5.87 -37.81 1.31
CA ASP A 246 4.68 -38.65 1.44
C ASP A 246 4.39 -38.89 2.93
N PHE A 247 3.34 -38.23 3.41
CA PHE A 247 2.85 -38.29 4.79
C PHE A 247 1.49 -39.01 4.91
N THR A 248 1.21 -39.98 4.04
CA THR A 248 0.00 -40.82 4.06
C THR A 248 -0.35 -41.45 5.43
N ASP A 249 0.64 -41.64 6.31
CA ASP A 249 0.48 -42.24 7.65
C ASP A 249 0.34 -41.23 8.82
N VAL A 250 0.40 -39.92 8.59
CA VAL A 250 0.38 -38.93 9.69
C VAL A 250 -0.98 -38.25 9.80
N ASP A 251 -1.85 -38.80 10.65
CA ASP A 251 -3.07 -38.14 11.10
C ASP A 251 -2.75 -36.94 12.02
N SER A 252 -2.29 -35.83 11.42
CA SER A 252 -2.06 -34.54 12.10
C SER A 252 -3.33 -33.88 12.67
N ARG A 253 -4.48 -34.57 12.56
CA ARG A 253 -5.79 -34.16 13.08
C ARG A 253 -6.14 -34.88 14.39
N ASP A 254 -5.30 -35.80 14.86
CA ASP A 254 -5.50 -36.46 16.14
C ASP A 254 -5.33 -35.44 17.29
N PRO A 255 -6.33 -35.25 18.18
CA PRO A 255 -6.18 -34.44 19.39
C PRO A 255 -5.03 -34.90 20.31
N ALA A 256 -4.50 -36.13 20.15
CA ALA A 256 -3.30 -36.58 20.82
C ALA A 256 -2.01 -35.88 20.32
N ALA A 257 -2.04 -35.16 19.18
CA ALA A 257 -0.87 -34.48 18.62
C ALA A 257 -0.29 -33.41 19.56
N THR A 258 -1.10 -32.77 20.40
CA THR A 258 -0.59 -31.82 21.41
C THR A 258 0.34 -32.50 22.43
N LYS A 259 0.18 -33.82 22.68
CA LYS A 259 1.11 -34.59 23.51
C LYS A 259 2.49 -34.71 22.87
N PHE A 260 2.61 -34.61 21.54
CA PHE A 260 3.91 -34.61 20.86
C PHE A 260 4.77 -33.40 21.28
N VAL A 261 4.14 -32.28 21.64
CA VAL A 261 4.85 -31.11 22.20
C VAL A 261 5.52 -31.45 23.53
N SER A 262 4.83 -32.14 24.43
CA SER A 262 5.44 -32.62 25.67
C SER A 262 6.50 -33.69 25.40
N HIS A 263 6.26 -34.60 24.46
CA HIS A 263 7.18 -35.69 24.14
C HIS A 263 8.50 -35.23 23.48
N MET A 264 8.52 -34.06 22.82
CA MET A 264 9.75 -33.44 22.32
C MET A 264 10.64 -32.89 23.44
N ARG A 265 10.07 -32.62 24.63
CA ARG A 265 10.74 -31.94 25.74
C ARG A 265 11.04 -32.90 26.90
N ASN A 266 10.13 -33.83 27.15
CA ASN A 266 10.14 -34.75 28.28
C ASN A 266 9.98 -36.19 27.78
N ASN A 267 10.40 -37.15 28.60
CA ASN A 267 10.20 -38.59 28.37
C ASN A 267 10.73 -39.04 27.00
N SER A 268 11.86 -38.47 26.58
CA SER A 268 12.45 -38.67 25.25
C SER A 268 12.90 -40.11 25.00
N LEU A 269 13.28 -40.81 26.09
CA LEU A 269 13.80 -42.18 26.08
C LEU A 269 12.74 -43.24 26.41
N GLU A 270 11.51 -42.85 26.74
CA GLU A 270 10.43 -43.80 27.03
C GLU A 270 9.93 -44.50 25.76
N GLU A 271 9.54 -45.77 25.86
CA GLU A 271 8.97 -46.55 24.75
C GLU A 271 7.59 -46.07 24.34
N SER A 272 6.86 -45.48 25.28
CA SER A 272 5.55 -44.86 25.07
C SER A 272 5.61 -43.66 24.13
N ASN A 273 6.80 -43.12 23.85
CA ASN A 273 6.99 -41.92 23.05
C ASN A 273 6.97 -42.23 21.54
N PRO A 274 5.93 -41.78 20.80
CA PRO A 274 5.78 -42.14 19.39
C PRO A 274 6.66 -41.29 18.45
N ILE A 275 7.20 -40.14 18.88
CA ILE A 275 8.07 -39.29 18.03
C ILE A 275 9.52 -39.77 18.02
N THR A 276 9.94 -40.55 19.01
CA THR A 276 11.30 -41.11 19.13
C THR A 276 11.33 -42.62 18.88
N ASN A 277 10.22 -43.23 18.44
CA ASN A 277 10.23 -44.63 18.01
C ASN A 277 11.04 -44.76 16.70
N PRO A 278 12.11 -45.58 16.64
CA PRO A 278 13.01 -45.62 15.49
C PRO A 278 12.36 -46.36 14.30
N ASN A 279 11.58 -45.63 13.53
CA ASN A 279 10.88 -46.11 12.34
C ASN A 279 10.90 -45.05 11.23
N LEU A 280 10.41 -45.42 10.05
CA LEU A 280 10.36 -44.54 8.88
C LEU A 280 9.54 -43.25 9.13
N ALA A 281 8.44 -43.33 9.87
CA ALA A 281 7.57 -42.20 10.14
C ALA A 281 8.26 -41.13 11.01
N SER A 282 9.01 -41.54 12.04
CA SER A 282 9.77 -40.64 12.90
C SER A 282 10.90 -39.94 12.15
N VAL A 283 11.62 -40.65 11.28
CA VAL A 283 12.67 -40.07 10.43
C VAL A 283 12.09 -39.07 9.44
N ARG A 284 10.97 -39.40 8.76
CA ARG A 284 10.29 -38.47 7.85
C ARG A 284 9.80 -37.22 8.56
N ARG A 285 9.21 -37.37 9.75
CA ARG A 285 8.74 -36.26 10.58
C ARG A 285 9.89 -35.35 11.00
N LEU A 286 10.99 -35.93 11.50
CA LEU A 286 12.18 -35.17 11.85
C LEU A 286 12.74 -34.42 10.63
N SER A 287 12.81 -35.09 9.47
CA SER A 287 13.24 -34.47 8.21
C SER A 287 12.39 -33.27 7.82
N ALA A 288 11.05 -33.39 7.84
CA ALA A 288 10.16 -32.27 7.54
C ALA A 288 10.32 -31.08 8.50
N LEU A 289 10.44 -31.35 9.80
CA LEU A 289 10.64 -30.32 10.80
C LEU A 289 12.00 -29.64 10.63
N THR A 290 13.04 -30.40 10.29
CA THR A 290 14.39 -29.90 10.06
C THR A 290 14.44 -29.02 8.81
N SER A 291 13.85 -29.46 7.70
CA SER A 291 13.74 -28.65 6.49
C SER A 291 12.89 -27.40 6.70
N SER A 292 11.81 -27.48 7.49
CA SER A 292 10.99 -26.32 7.83
C SER A 292 11.79 -25.28 8.66
N ALA A 293 12.54 -25.75 9.66
CA ALA A 293 13.42 -24.91 10.46
C ALA A 293 14.54 -24.27 9.61
N PHE A 294 15.10 -25.04 8.66
CA PHE A 294 16.11 -24.55 7.71
C PHE A 294 15.56 -23.43 6.84
N LEU A 295 14.41 -23.60 6.20
CA LEU A 295 13.79 -22.58 5.33
C LEU A 295 13.46 -21.28 6.09
N LEU A 296 12.93 -21.40 7.30
CA LEU A 296 12.64 -20.24 8.13
C LEU A 296 13.93 -19.53 8.58
N SER A 297 14.95 -20.29 9.00
CA SER A 297 16.24 -19.74 9.44
C SER A 297 17.05 -19.14 8.30
N SER A 298 17.03 -19.75 7.11
CA SER A 298 17.70 -19.24 5.92
C SER A 298 17.05 -17.96 5.40
N ALA A 299 15.74 -17.78 5.60
CA ALA A 299 15.01 -16.53 5.38
C ALA A 299 15.30 -15.45 6.44
N GLY A 300 15.98 -15.79 7.54
CA GLY A 300 16.36 -14.87 8.62
C GLY A 300 15.40 -14.86 9.81
N LEU A 301 14.53 -15.87 9.95
CA LEU A 301 13.67 -16.05 11.12
C LEU A 301 14.28 -17.08 12.07
N SER A 302 14.40 -16.75 13.36
CA SER A 302 14.93 -17.69 14.35
C SER A 302 13.97 -18.88 14.58
N CYS A 303 14.25 -20.02 13.95
CA CYS A 303 13.43 -21.23 14.08
C CYS A 303 14.30 -22.48 14.29
N SER A 304 14.25 -23.06 15.50
CA SER A 304 14.84 -24.37 15.76
C SER A 304 13.90 -25.51 15.31
N VAL A 305 14.42 -26.73 15.20
CA VAL A 305 13.60 -27.92 14.86
C VAL A 305 12.47 -28.13 15.87
N ARG A 306 12.74 -27.87 17.15
CA ARG A 306 11.73 -27.87 18.21
C ARG A 306 10.65 -26.82 17.96
N ARG A 307 11.04 -25.59 17.60
CA ARG A 307 10.09 -24.51 17.33
C ARG A 307 9.21 -24.83 16.12
N ALA A 308 9.77 -25.42 15.07
CA ALA A 308 8.98 -25.94 13.94
C ALA A 308 7.98 -27.01 14.41
N GLY A 309 8.40 -27.91 15.31
CA GLY A 309 7.53 -28.92 15.91
C GLY A 309 6.38 -28.29 16.71
N ASP A 310 6.67 -27.28 17.53
CA ASP A 310 5.65 -26.57 18.31
C ASP A 310 4.57 -25.96 17.39
N LEU A 311 4.98 -25.31 16.29
CA LEU A 311 4.04 -24.76 15.30
C LEU A 311 3.14 -25.85 14.70
N VAL A 312 3.71 -27.00 14.31
CA VAL A 312 2.97 -28.10 13.68
C VAL A 312 2.01 -28.79 14.65
N PHE A 313 2.46 -29.10 15.87
CA PHE A 313 1.69 -29.94 16.80
C PHE A 313 0.68 -29.16 17.63
N LEU A 314 0.93 -27.87 17.92
CA LEU A 314 -0.05 -27.02 18.60
C LEU A 314 -1.17 -26.55 17.66
N ARG A 315 -0.85 -26.40 16.37
CA ARG A 315 -1.78 -25.91 15.33
C ARG A 315 -2.48 -24.59 15.70
N ASP A 316 -1.81 -23.70 16.43
CA ASP A 316 -2.35 -22.37 16.72
C ASP A 316 -2.38 -21.53 15.43
N ALA A 317 -3.57 -21.37 14.87
CA ALA A 317 -3.78 -20.62 13.64
C ALA A 317 -3.38 -19.13 13.75
N ARG A 318 -3.42 -18.52 14.94
CA ARG A 318 -2.99 -17.12 15.13
C ARG A 318 -1.48 -17.01 15.08
N GLU A 319 -0.80 -17.90 15.79
CA GLU A 319 0.65 -17.96 15.81
C GLU A 319 1.22 -18.28 14.43
N GLN A 320 0.71 -19.33 13.77
CA GLN A 320 1.14 -19.71 12.41
C GLN A 320 0.90 -18.59 11.39
N LYS A 321 -0.24 -17.87 11.47
CA LYS A 321 -0.48 -16.68 10.63
C LYS A 321 0.59 -15.62 10.83
N SER A 322 0.96 -15.36 12.09
CA SER A 322 1.97 -14.35 12.41
C SER A 322 3.35 -14.74 11.85
N GLU A 323 3.74 -16.01 11.96
CA GLU A 323 5.02 -16.51 11.43
C GLU A 323 5.02 -16.54 9.90
N ALA A 324 3.92 -16.91 9.25
CA ALA A 324 3.80 -16.85 7.79
C ALA A 324 3.96 -15.42 7.25
N VAL A 325 3.33 -14.43 7.90
CA VAL A 325 3.49 -13.02 7.53
C VAL A 325 4.92 -12.54 7.77
N LYS A 326 5.59 -12.97 8.85
CA LYS A 326 7.02 -12.67 9.07
C LYS A 326 7.90 -13.24 7.96
N PHE A 327 7.63 -14.47 7.51
CA PHE A 327 8.36 -15.11 6.42
C PHE A 327 8.20 -14.33 5.11
N ILE A 328 6.95 -14.02 4.72
CA ILE A 328 6.66 -13.23 3.52
C ILE A 328 7.36 -11.86 3.56
N ASN A 329 7.36 -11.19 4.72
CA ASN A 329 8.06 -9.92 4.90
C ASN A 329 9.59 -10.05 4.87
N ALA A 330 10.15 -11.18 5.29
CA ALA A 330 11.58 -11.45 5.19
C ALA A 330 12.00 -11.67 3.73
N VAL A 331 11.21 -12.45 2.97
CA VAL A 331 11.35 -12.61 1.52
C VAL A 331 11.31 -11.26 0.81
N ALA A 332 10.30 -10.43 1.09
CA ALA A 332 10.16 -9.12 0.47
C ALA A 332 11.36 -8.19 0.75
N ARG A 333 11.90 -8.22 1.97
CA ARG A 333 13.09 -7.45 2.35
C ARG A 333 14.32 -7.91 1.58
N ARG A 334 14.54 -9.22 1.43
CA ARG A 334 15.68 -9.76 0.67
C ARG A 334 15.53 -9.53 -0.83
N ALA A 335 14.33 -9.69 -1.36
CA ALA A 335 14.02 -9.43 -2.76
C ALA A 335 14.23 -7.95 -3.15
N SER A 336 14.10 -7.01 -2.21
CA SER A 336 14.41 -5.59 -2.49
C SER A 336 15.87 -5.35 -2.90
N GLN A 337 16.77 -6.27 -2.55
CA GLN A 337 18.19 -6.23 -2.92
C GLN A 337 18.44 -6.86 -4.30
N ASN A 338 17.67 -7.90 -4.64
CA ASN A 338 17.79 -8.67 -5.88
C ASN A 338 16.46 -8.67 -6.65
N ASN A 339 16.38 -7.88 -7.71
CA ASN A 339 15.17 -7.65 -8.52
C ASN A 339 14.77 -8.85 -9.42
N ASP A 340 14.93 -10.08 -8.95
CA ASP A 340 14.74 -11.33 -9.69
C ASP A 340 13.36 -11.96 -9.44
N ASP A 341 12.61 -12.25 -10.51
CA ASP A 341 11.29 -12.88 -10.44
C ASP A 341 11.41 -14.35 -10.02
N ARG A 342 12.53 -15.00 -10.36
CA ARG A 342 12.76 -16.40 -9.99
C ARG A 342 12.82 -16.57 -8.48
N TYR A 343 13.44 -15.62 -7.78
CA TYR A 343 13.49 -15.64 -6.32
C TYR A 343 12.09 -15.63 -5.68
N TRP A 344 11.17 -14.81 -6.21
CA TRP A 344 9.79 -14.77 -5.74
C TRP A 344 9.04 -16.07 -6.02
N LEU A 345 9.25 -16.71 -7.17
CA LEU A 345 8.64 -18.00 -7.49
C LEU A 345 9.13 -19.09 -6.53
N VAL A 346 10.44 -19.20 -6.32
CA VAL A 346 11.02 -20.15 -5.35
C VAL A 346 10.49 -19.90 -3.95
N ALA A 347 10.45 -18.64 -3.50
CA ALA A 347 9.92 -18.30 -2.18
C ALA A 347 8.42 -18.62 -2.02
N ARG A 348 7.64 -18.52 -3.11
CA ARG A 348 6.24 -18.95 -3.10
C ARG A 348 6.13 -20.47 -2.97
N ASP A 349 6.95 -21.21 -3.70
CA ASP A 349 6.98 -22.67 -3.62
C ASP A 349 7.42 -23.15 -2.23
N GLU A 350 8.43 -22.51 -1.63
CA GLU A 350 8.84 -22.72 -0.24
C GLU A 350 7.72 -22.41 0.76
N LEU A 351 6.98 -21.30 0.57
CA LEU A 351 5.84 -20.93 1.43
C LEU A 351 4.77 -22.03 1.42
N PHE A 352 4.43 -22.57 0.25
CA PHE A 352 3.41 -23.62 0.14
C PHE A 352 3.93 -25.00 0.52
N TRP A 353 5.22 -25.27 0.35
CA TRP A 353 5.87 -26.43 0.93
C TRP A 353 5.83 -26.36 2.46
N LEU A 354 6.06 -25.20 3.08
CA LEU A 354 5.91 -25.00 4.54
C LEU A 354 4.45 -25.12 5.00
N TRP A 355 3.48 -24.95 4.09
CA TRP A 355 2.07 -25.12 4.37
C TRP A 355 1.63 -26.60 4.31
N SER A 356 2.05 -27.38 3.31
CA SER A 356 1.58 -28.77 3.11
C SER A 356 2.61 -29.87 3.33
N TRP A 357 3.91 -29.57 3.34
CA TRP A 357 5.04 -30.49 3.17
C TRP A 357 4.98 -31.34 1.88
N SER A 358 4.19 -30.91 0.90
CA SER A 358 4.07 -31.54 -0.42
C SER A 358 4.52 -30.58 -1.50
N ALA A 359 5.03 -31.12 -2.61
CA ALA A 359 5.23 -30.32 -3.82
C ALA A 359 3.86 -29.77 -4.27
N ALA A 360 3.85 -28.50 -4.69
CA ALA A 360 2.66 -27.71 -4.93
C ALA A 360 1.94 -28.10 -6.24
N GLU A 361 1.41 -29.32 -6.33
CA GLU A 361 0.47 -29.74 -7.40
C GLU A 361 -0.56 -30.75 -6.87
N THR A 362 -1.36 -30.35 -5.88
CA THR A 362 -2.49 -31.17 -5.41
C THR A 362 -3.80 -30.78 -6.09
N GLY A 363 -4.09 -31.41 -7.24
CA GLY A 363 -5.45 -31.65 -7.76
C GLY A 363 -6.44 -30.46 -7.87
N PRO A 364 -7.70 -30.73 -8.25
CA PRO A 364 -8.69 -29.67 -8.55
C PRO A 364 -9.24 -28.92 -7.33
N ALA A 365 -8.82 -29.25 -6.10
CA ALA A 365 -9.23 -28.51 -4.90
C ALA A 365 -8.12 -28.54 -3.82
N PRO A 366 -7.70 -27.39 -3.27
CA PRO A 366 -6.75 -27.36 -2.16
C PRO A 366 -7.39 -28.01 -0.92
N PRO A 367 -6.65 -28.83 -0.15
CA PRO A 367 -7.15 -29.39 1.09
C PRO A 367 -7.56 -28.28 2.08
N GLN A 368 -8.59 -28.54 2.90
CA GLN A 368 -9.12 -27.56 3.88
C GLN A 368 -8.07 -27.06 4.89
N ALA A 369 -7.00 -27.83 5.12
CA ALA A 369 -5.86 -27.45 5.95
C ALA A 369 -4.60 -28.24 5.50
N GLY A 370 -3.45 -27.58 5.56
CA GLY A 370 -2.15 -28.20 5.30
C GLY A 370 -1.60 -28.97 6.50
N LEU A 371 -0.53 -29.74 6.27
CA LEU A 371 0.16 -30.56 7.27
C LEU A 371 1.41 -29.89 7.87
N GLY A 372 1.92 -28.84 7.25
CA GLY A 372 3.18 -28.20 7.62
C GLY A 372 3.08 -27.15 8.72
N VAL A 373 4.17 -26.40 8.92
CA VAL A 373 4.28 -25.34 9.95
C VAL A 373 3.27 -24.20 9.78
N PHE A 374 2.74 -24.00 8.57
CA PHE A 374 1.66 -23.07 8.28
C PHE A 374 0.32 -23.75 8.00
N GLY A 375 0.21 -25.05 8.24
CA GLY A 375 -0.91 -25.87 7.80
C GLY A 375 -2.29 -25.49 8.36
N ALA A 376 -2.37 -24.79 9.51
CA ALA A 376 -3.62 -24.27 10.06
C ALA A 376 -4.03 -22.91 9.43
N VAL A 377 -3.16 -22.29 8.63
CA VAL A 377 -3.45 -21.05 7.92
C VAL A 377 -4.24 -21.37 6.65
N GLY A 378 -5.30 -20.60 6.38
CA GLY A 378 -6.08 -20.77 5.16
C GLY A 378 -5.29 -20.42 3.90
N TRP A 379 -5.43 -21.23 2.86
CA TRP A 379 -4.75 -21.04 1.56
C TRP A 379 -4.93 -19.62 1.00
N GLN A 380 -6.18 -19.15 0.91
CA GLN A 380 -6.51 -17.83 0.38
C GLN A 380 -5.85 -16.70 1.17
N PHE A 381 -5.64 -16.87 2.48
CA PHE A 381 -4.96 -15.88 3.30
C PHE A 381 -3.48 -15.77 2.91
N LEU A 382 -2.78 -16.89 2.77
CA LEU A 382 -1.37 -16.90 2.34
C LEU A 382 -1.20 -16.27 0.96
N GLU A 383 -2.05 -16.64 0.00
CA GLU A 383 -2.03 -16.02 -1.34
C GLU A 383 -2.32 -14.51 -1.30
N THR A 384 -3.26 -14.08 -0.46
CA THR A 384 -3.59 -12.66 -0.32
C THR A 384 -2.42 -11.87 0.27
N GLU A 385 -1.75 -12.40 1.31
CA GLU A 385 -0.58 -11.76 1.90
C GLU A 385 0.63 -11.78 0.95
N PHE A 386 0.82 -12.85 0.18
CA PHE A 386 1.87 -12.93 -0.83
C PHE A 386 1.65 -11.94 -1.97
N LEU A 387 0.41 -11.80 -2.46
CA LEU A 387 0.03 -10.77 -3.42
C LEU A 387 0.32 -9.37 -2.88
N LYS A 388 -0.07 -9.06 -1.64
CA LYS A 388 0.26 -7.76 -1.01
C LYS A 388 1.76 -7.49 -1.02
N ALA A 389 2.58 -8.49 -0.71
CA ALA A 389 4.03 -8.36 -0.73
C ALA A 389 4.58 -8.08 -2.14
N LEU A 390 4.08 -8.76 -3.17
CA LEU A 390 4.43 -8.49 -4.57
C LEU A 390 4.07 -7.05 -5.00
N LEU A 391 2.88 -6.57 -4.60
CA LEU A 391 2.43 -5.21 -4.92
C LEU A 391 3.28 -4.15 -4.24
N VAL A 392 3.62 -4.35 -2.96
CA VAL A 392 4.51 -3.44 -2.22
C VAL A 392 5.92 -3.44 -2.82
N ALA A 393 6.41 -4.60 -3.25
CA ALA A 393 7.68 -4.76 -3.95
C ALA A 393 7.66 -4.33 -5.43
N THR A 394 6.55 -3.77 -5.92
CA THR A 394 6.35 -3.29 -7.31
C THR A 394 6.50 -4.37 -8.39
N ARG A 395 6.34 -5.65 -8.04
CA ARG A 395 6.42 -6.81 -8.96
C ARG A 395 5.09 -7.08 -9.66
N TYR A 396 4.58 -6.06 -10.34
CA TYR A 396 3.24 -6.09 -10.93
C TYR A 396 3.09 -7.13 -12.04
N GLY A 397 4.09 -7.27 -12.93
CA GLY A 397 4.06 -8.24 -14.02
C GLY A 397 4.05 -9.69 -13.55
N LEU A 398 4.81 -9.99 -12.48
CA LEU A 398 4.78 -11.31 -11.83
C LEU A 398 3.44 -11.56 -11.14
N ALA A 399 2.92 -10.59 -10.39
CA ALA A 399 1.61 -10.70 -9.74
C ALA A 399 0.50 -10.95 -10.77
N GLN A 400 0.51 -10.24 -11.90
CA GLN A 400 -0.42 -10.49 -13.00
C GLN A 400 -0.28 -11.92 -13.56
N THR A 401 0.97 -12.38 -13.74
CA THR A 401 1.26 -13.72 -14.24
C THR A 401 0.74 -14.81 -13.31
N ILE A 402 0.82 -14.62 -11.99
CA ILE A 402 0.37 -15.61 -11.00
C ILE A 402 -1.15 -15.61 -10.84
N TYR A 403 -1.78 -14.43 -10.74
CA TYR A 403 -3.19 -14.31 -10.31
C TYR A 403 -4.20 -14.07 -11.44
N GLU A 404 -3.78 -13.68 -12.65
CA GLU A 404 -4.68 -13.33 -13.77
C GLU A 404 -4.55 -14.25 -15.00
N LYS A 405 -3.57 -15.17 -15.00
CA LYS A 405 -3.43 -16.17 -16.08
C LYS A 405 -4.55 -17.23 -16.03
N PRO A 406 -5.09 -17.62 -17.19
CA PRO A 406 -6.14 -18.64 -17.26
C PRO A 406 -5.55 -20.02 -16.93
N GLY A 407 -6.20 -20.78 -16.05
CA GLY A 407 -5.77 -22.12 -15.65
C GLY A 407 -6.39 -22.54 -14.32
N HIS A 408 -6.08 -21.82 -13.24
CA HIS A 408 -6.66 -22.01 -11.91
C HIS A 408 -6.74 -20.68 -11.14
N SER A 409 -7.92 -20.32 -10.64
CA SER A 409 -8.08 -19.12 -9.81
C SER A 409 -7.58 -19.42 -8.39
N LEU A 410 -6.39 -18.89 -8.05
CA LEU A 410 -5.78 -19.08 -6.71
C LEU A 410 -6.53 -18.30 -5.62
N LEU A 411 -7.18 -17.20 -6.01
CA LEU A 411 -7.99 -16.35 -5.16
C LEU A 411 -9.40 -16.24 -5.74
N ASP A 412 -10.37 -15.96 -4.87
CA ASP A 412 -11.70 -15.52 -5.30
C ASP A 412 -11.55 -14.19 -6.08
N PRO A 413 -12.18 -14.04 -7.26
CA PRO A 413 -12.16 -12.79 -8.03
C PRO A 413 -12.53 -11.55 -7.21
N ALA A 414 -13.45 -11.66 -6.25
CA ALA A 414 -13.82 -10.56 -5.37
C ALA A 414 -12.68 -10.17 -4.43
N VAL A 415 -12.04 -11.17 -3.79
CA VAL A 415 -10.89 -10.97 -2.89
C VAL A 415 -9.69 -10.41 -3.62
N LEU A 416 -9.40 -10.90 -4.83
CA LEU A 416 -8.34 -10.37 -5.68
C LEU A 416 -8.59 -8.89 -6.01
N ARG A 417 -9.80 -8.57 -6.48
CA ARG A 417 -10.21 -7.19 -6.80
C ARG A 417 -10.09 -6.27 -5.58
N ASP A 418 -10.62 -6.67 -4.43
CA ASP A 418 -10.58 -5.86 -3.20
C ASP A 418 -9.16 -5.67 -2.68
N THR A 419 -8.30 -6.68 -2.80
CA THR A 419 -6.89 -6.60 -2.41
C THR A 419 -6.12 -5.62 -3.29
N VAL A 420 -6.30 -5.69 -4.62
CA VAL A 420 -5.67 -4.77 -5.58
C VAL A 420 -6.15 -3.33 -5.36
N VAL A 421 -7.46 -3.13 -5.19
CA VAL A 421 -8.04 -1.79 -4.90
C VAL A 421 -7.50 -1.23 -3.59
N THR A 422 -7.45 -2.05 -2.53
CA THR A 422 -6.92 -1.63 -1.22
C THR A 422 -5.44 -1.28 -1.32
N ALA A 423 -4.63 -2.06 -2.03
CA ALA A 423 -3.22 -1.77 -2.24
C ALA A 423 -3.01 -0.47 -3.04
N ALA A 424 -3.79 -0.24 -4.10
CA ALA A 424 -3.74 1.00 -4.87
C ALA A 424 -4.11 2.22 -4.00
N MET A 425 -5.17 2.13 -3.19
CA MET A 425 -5.57 3.21 -2.30
C MET A 425 -4.55 3.46 -1.18
N ASN A 426 -3.94 2.42 -0.62
CA ASN A 426 -2.86 2.56 0.34
C ASN A 426 -1.64 3.28 -0.27
N ALA A 427 -1.31 3.01 -1.55
CA ALA A 427 -0.25 3.72 -2.26
C ALA A 427 -0.60 5.20 -2.50
N PHE A 428 -1.88 5.51 -2.74
CA PHE A 428 -2.39 6.87 -2.86
C PHE A 428 -2.31 7.64 -1.54
N ASP A 429 -2.81 7.04 -0.44
CA ASP A 429 -2.89 7.69 0.87
C ASP A 429 -1.52 7.97 1.49
N ASN A 430 -0.54 7.10 1.23
CA ASN A 430 0.83 7.27 1.72
C ASN A 430 1.71 8.09 0.77
N ALA A 431 1.15 8.67 -0.30
CA ALA A 431 1.91 9.50 -1.20
C ALA A 431 2.16 10.89 -0.60
N SER A 432 3.41 11.36 -0.72
CA SER A 432 3.81 12.71 -0.30
C SER A 432 3.72 13.76 -1.41
N ASN A 433 3.54 13.33 -2.67
CA ASN A 433 3.52 14.21 -3.84
C ASN A 433 2.26 13.97 -4.69
N PRO A 434 1.52 15.01 -5.08
CA PRO A 434 0.32 14.91 -5.90
C PRO A 434 0.56 14.63 -7.39
N ASN A 435 1.80 14.48 -7.84
CA ASN A 435 2.12 14.17 -9.24
C ASN A 435 1.91 12.68 -9.58
N ARG A 436 1.08 12.38 -10.59
CA ARG A 436 0.77 11.02 -11.08
C ARG A 436 1.98 10.26 -11.62
N THR A 437 3.01 10.96 -12.09
CA THR A 437 4.15 10.33 -12.78
C THR A 437 5.28 9.89 -11.86
N ARG A 438 5.22 10.21 -10.55
CA ARG A 438 6.30 9.93 -9.59
C ARG A 438 5.75 9.46 -8.24
N GLY A 439 6.59 8.78 -7.47
CA GLY A 439 6.32 8.45 -6.06
C GLY A 439 5.13 7.52 -5.84
N GLY A 440 4.35 7.77 -4.79
CA GLY A 440 3.21 6.93 -4.38
C GLY A 440 2.04 6.94 -5.37
N LEU A 441 1.78 8.07 -6.03
CA LEU A 441 0.71 8.15 -7.03
C LEU A 441 1.01 7.36 -8.30
N LYS A 442 2.28 7.35 -8.74
CA LYS A 442 2.69 6.45 -9.82
C LYS A 442 2.45 5.00 -9.46
N ARG A 443 2.82 4.59 -8.22
CA ARG A 443 2.55 3.23 -7.73
C ARG A 443 1.06 2.91 -7.76
N CYS A 444 0.19 3.83 -7.30
CA CYS A 444 -1.26 3.68 -7.39
C CYS A 444 -1.72 3.47 -8.85
N ASP A 445 -1.25 4.29 -9.79
CA ASP A 445 -1.58 4.19 -11.22
C ASP A 445 -1.09 2.88 -11.84
N ASP A 446 0.13 2.46 -11.53
CA ASP A 446 0.73 1.22 -12.01
C ASP A 446 -0.06 0.01 -11.49
N ILE A 447 -0.47 -0.01 -10.21
CA ILE A 447 -1.26 -1.10 -9.61
C ILE A 447 -2.61 -1.26 -10.32
N ILE A 448 -3.37 -0.18 -10.52
CA ILE A 448 -4.70 -0.29 -11.14
C ILE A 448 -4.64 -0.68 -12.62
N ARG A 449 -3.51 -0.44 -13.29
CA ARG A 449 -3.28 -0.82 -14.69
C ARG A 449 -2.70 -2.22 -14.85
N ALA A 450 -2.11 -2.78 -13.79
CA ALA A 450 -1.44 -4.09 -13.82
C ALA A 450 -2.40 -5.28 -13.95
N PHE A 451 -3.67 -5.12 -13.57
CA PHE A 451 -4.67 -6.20 -13.57
C PHE A 451 -5.85 -5.89 -14.50
N PRO A 452 -5.65 -5.87 -15.84
CA PRO A 452 -6.68 -5.47 -16.80
C PRO A 452 -7.92 -6.38 -16.87
N LYS A 453 -7.83 -7.67 -16.53
CA LYS A 453 -9.01 -8.57 -16.49
C LYS A 453 -9.77 -8.43 -15.19
N THR A 454 -9.05 -8.29 -14.07
CA THR A 454 -9.65 -8.12 -12.73
C THR A 454 -10.26 -6.73 -12.56
N LEU A 455 -9.52 -5.71 -13.01
CA LEU A 455 -9.85 -4.29 -12.88
C LEU A 455 -9.83 -3.63 -14.27
N GLY A 456 -10.68 -4.12 -15.16
CA GLY A 456 -10.81 -3.56 -16.51
C GLY A 456 -11.28 -2.10 -16.50
N LYS A 457 -11.00 -1.38 -17.59
CA LYS A 457 -11.34 0.06 -17.73
C LYS A 457 -12.83 0.39 -17.52
N ALA A 458 -13.71 -0.60 -17.73
CA ALA A 458 -15.15 -0.45 -17.50
C ALA A 458 -15.54 -0.51 -16.02
N SER A 459 -14.70 -1.08 -15.16
CA SER A 459 -14.96 -1.28 -13.73
C SER A 459 -15.22 0.06 -13.01
N PRO A 460 -16.23 0.13 -12.13
CA PRO A 460 -16.51 1.34 -11.36
C PRO A 460 -15.32 1.72 -10.47
N ALA A 461 -14.66 0.74 -9.85
CA ALA A 461 -13.50 0.99 -9.00
C ALA A 461 -12.32 1.57 -9.79
N PHE A 462 -12.07 1.09 -11.01
CA PHE A 462 -11.04 1.65 -11.90
C PHE A 462 -11.34 3.12 -12.21
N LYS A 463 -12.57 3.42 -12.64
CA LYS A 463 -13.00 4.78 -13.02
C LYS A 463 -12.91 5.75 -11.84
N GLN A 464 -13.28 5.30 -10.64
CA GLN A 464 -13.20 6.11 -9.42
C GLN A 464 -11.74 6.44 -9.07
N ILE A 465 -10.85 5.44 -9.03
CA ILE A 465 -9.43 5.65 -8.70
C ILE A 465 -8.72 6.48 -9.79
N ASP A 466 -8.99 6.22 -11.08
CA ASP A 466 -8.40 7.01 -12.18
C ASP A 466 -8.89 8.47 -12.14
N SER A 467 -10.16 8.72 -11.82
CA SER A 467 -10.68 10.07 -11.63
C SER A 467 -10.02 10.76 -10.43
N LEU A 468 -9.81 10.03 -9.32
CA LEU A 468 -9.10 10.54 -8.14
C LEU A 468 -7.66 10.92 -8.47
N LEU A 469 -6.95 10.08 -9.22
CA LEU A 469 -5.58 10.34 -9.69
C LEU A 469 -5.53 11.56 -10.61
N LYS A 470 -6.50 11.71 -11.53
CA LYS A 470 -6.61 12.88 -12.43
C LYS A 470 -6.83 14.18 -11.66
N ALA A 471 -7.79 14.20 -10.72
CA ALA A 471 -8.05 15.38 -9.89
C ALA A 471 -6.81 15.79 -9.09
N THR A 472 -6.16 14.81 -8.45
CA THR A 472 -4.96 15.06 -7.62
C THR A 472 -3.78 15.55 -8.46
N HIS A 473 -3.57 14.95 -9.63
CA HIS A 473 -2.52 15.38 -10.55
C HIS A 473 -2.76 16.77 -11.11
N ALA A 474 -4.00 17.11 -11.45
CA ALA A 474 -4.34 18.46 -11.90
C ALA A 474 -3.99 19.50 -10.82
N LEU A 475 -4.31 19.22 -9.55
CA LEU A 475 -3.93 20.07 -8.41
C LEU A 475 -2.41 20.21 -8.22
N SER A 476 -1.61 19.23 -8.67
CA SER A 476 -0.14 19.29 -8.57
C SER A 476 0.52 20.41 -9.40
N HIS A 477 -0.20 20.97 -10.38
CA HIS A 477 0.29 22.08 -11.21
C HIS A 477 0.18 23.44 -10.50
N TYR A 478 -0.51 23.49 -9.37
CA TYR A 478 -0.78 24.71 -8.63
C TYR A 478 -0.08 24.69 -7.27
N ARG A 479 0.26 25.89 -6.76
CA ARG A 479 0.73 26.02 -5.38
C ARG A 479 -0.46 25.78 -4.45
N LEU A 480 -0.34 24.82 -3.54
CA LEU A 480 -1.40 24.51 -2.58
C LEU A 480 -0.79 24.17 -1.22
N VAL A 481 -1.03 25.05 -0.24
CA VAL A 481 -0.57 24.94 1.15
C VAL A 481 -1.78 25.17 2.05
N LEU A 482 -2.31 24.11 2.66
CA LEU A 482 -3.48 24.21 3.55
C LEU A 482 -3.10 24.50 5.01
N LYS A 483 -1.96 23.97 5.46
CA LYS A 483 -1.36 24.23 6.78
C LYS A 483 0.01 24.88 6.60
N GLN A 484 0.39 25.78 7.49
CA GLN A 484 1.68 26.48 7.39
C GLN A 484 2.84 25.48 7.33
N GLY A 485 3.65 25.58 6.26
CA GLY A 485 4.90 24.81 6.10
C GLY A 485 4.79 23.42 5.48
N GLU A 486 3.58 22.86 5.31
CA GLU A 486 3.41 21.51 4.73
C GLU A 486 2.83 21.55 3.30
N PRO A 487 3.49 20.90 2.32
CA PRO A 487 2.96 20.78 0.97
C PRO A 487 1.70 19.90 0.96
N PHE A 488 0.82 20.14 -0.02
CA PHE A 488 -0.40 19.36 -0.19
C PHE A 488 -0.14 17.86 -0.38
N SER A 489 -0.63 17.05 0.54
CA SER A 489 -0.62 15.59 0.44
C SER A 489 -1.95 15.05 -0.15
N PRO A 490 -1.90 14.14 -1.13
CA PRO A 490 -3.08 13.49 -1.74
C PRO A 490 -4.17 13.00 -0.79
N VAL A 491 -3.79 12.42 0.36
CA VAL A 491 -4.75 11.92 1.36
C VAL A 491 -5.72 13.00 1.86
N VAL A 492 -5.27 14.26 1.91
CA VAL A 492 -6.09 15.39 2.37
C VAL A 492 -7.31 15.57 1.46
N LEU A 493 -7.15 15.38 0.15
CA LEU A 493 -8.25 15.50 -0.81
C LEU A 493 -9.41 14.54 -0.48
N ARG A 494 -9.08 13.31 -0.07
CA ARG A 494 -10.05 12.26 0.21
C ARG A 494 -10.71 12.42 1.59
N VAL A 495 -9.96 12.91 2.57
CA VAL A 495 -10.43 13.05 3.95
C VAL A 495 -11.20 14.36 4.16
N HIS A 496 -11.00 15.37 3.29
CA HIS A 496 -11.65 16.66 3.39
C HIS A 496 -13.18 16.54 3.40
N SER A 497 -13.85 17.29 4.29
CA SER A 497 -15.32 17.28 4.38
C SER A 497 -15.99 17.90 3.15
N ASP A 498 -15.30 18.82 2.48
CA ASP A 498 -15.79 19.53 1.31
C ASP A 498 -14.69 19.69 0.23
N PRO A 499 -14.41 18.67 -0.58
CA PRO A 499 -13.24 18.64 -1.48
C PRO A 499 -13.22 19.76 -2.53
N ILE A 500 -14.39 20.26 -2.97
CA ILE A 500 -14.46 21.32 -3.99
C ILE A 500 -13.94 22.66 -3.43
N SER A 501 -14.09 22.92 -2.13
CA SER A 501 -13.56 24.13 -1.50
C SER A 501 -12.03 24.26 -1.59
N ILE A 502 -11.30 23.17 -1.84
CA ILE A 502 -9.85 23.20 -2.07
C ILE A 502 -9.52 24.04 -3.31
N ILE A 503 -10.40 24.06 -4.33
CA ILE A 503 -10.23 24.89 -5.52
C ILE A 503 -10.22 26.38 -5.15
N ALA A 504 -11.06 26.82 -4.21
CA ALA A 504 -11.03 28.20 -3.72
C ALA A 504 -9.65 28.55 -3.11
N LYS A 505 -9.04 27.64 -2.35
CA LYS A 505 -7.69 27.83 -1.80
C LYS A 505 -6.61 27.84 -2.87
N VAL A 506 -6.77 27.05 -3.93
CA VAL A 506 -5.89 27.13 -5.10
C VAL A 506 -5.99 28.50 -5.76
N LEU A 507 -7.20 29.01 -5.99
CA LEU A 507 -7.42 30.32 -6.60
C LEU A 507 -6.85 31.45 -5.73
N GLU A 508 -7.00 31.40 -4.40
CA GLU A 508 -6.41 32.38 -3.48
C GLU A 508 -4.87 32.43 -3.50
N GLN A 509 -4.22 31.28 -3.70
CA GLN A 509 -2.75 31.17 -3.62
C GLN A 509 -2.03 31.33 -4.97
N ASN A 510 -2.76 31.31 -6.08
CA ASN A 510 -2.21 31.36 -7.43
C ASN A 510 -2.88 32.50 -8.21
N PRO A 511 -2.26 33.70 -8.24
CA PRO A 511 -2.82 34.85 -8.96
C PRO A 511 -3.10 34.53 -10.42
N LYS A 512 -4.16 35.11 -10.99
CA LYS A 512 -4.62 34.93 -12.38
C LYS A 512 -5.02 33.50 -12.76
N SER A 513 -5.01 32.56 -11.83
CA SER A 513 -5.37 31.17 -12.13
C SER A 513 -6.84 31.02 -12.56
N TYR A 514 -7.74 31.91 -12.11
CA TYR A 514 -9.16 31.93 -12.48
C TYR A 514 -9.42 31.96 -14.01
N THR A 515 -8.45 32.45 -14.80
CA THR A 515 -8.50 32.43 -16.28
C THR A 515 -8.55 31.01 -16.87
N LYS A 516 -8.08 30.01 -16.12
CA LYS A 516 -8.06 28.58 -16.50
C LYS A 516 -9.29 27.83 -16.00
N ILE A 517 -10.48 28.41 -16.17
CA ILE A 517 -11.73 27.83 -15.67
C ILE A 517 -11.94 26.37 -16.12
N GLN A 518 -11.60 26.03 -17.36
CA GLN A 518 -11.78 24.69 -17.90
C GLN A 518 -11.02 23.61 -17.10
N ASP A 519 -9.77 23.92 -16.69
CA ASP A 519 -8.96 23.02 -15.86
C ASP A 519 -9.64 22.75 -14.52
N PHE A 520 -10.20 23.78 -13.88
CA PHE A 520 -10.89 23.65 -12.60
C PHE A 520 -12.23 22.94 -12.71
N LEU A 521 -12.98 23.14 -13.80
CA LEU A 521 -14.21 22.40 -14.07
C LEU A 521 -13.91 20.90 -14.24
N GLU A 522 -12.83 20.56 -14.94
CA GLU A 522 -12.37 19.18 -15.07
C GLU A 522 -11.92 18.59 -13.73
N VAL A 523 -11.21 19.36 -12.90
CA VAL A 523 -10.85 18.96 -11.53
C VAL A 523 -12.10 18.66 -10.71
N GLY A 524 -13.08 19.58 -10.69
CA GLY A 524 -14.35 19.40 -9.96
C GLY A 524 -15.13 18.18 -10.45
N ALA A 525 -15.25 18.02 -11.76
CA ALA A 525 -15.92 16.85 -12.35
C ALA A 525 -15.20 15.53 -11.99
N ASN A 526 -13.87 15.51 -11.96
CA ASN A 526 -13.10 14.35 -11.54
C ASN A 526 -13.24 14.07 -10.04
N MET A 527 -13.38 15.08 -9.17
CA MET A 527 -13.69 14.89 -7.75
C MET A 527 -15.07 14.26 -7.54
N VAL A 528 -16.08 14.64 -8.34
CA VAL A 528 -17.41 14.01 -8.31
C VAL A 528 -17.35 12.56 -8.79
N ARG A 529 -16.68 12.29 -9.93
CA ARG A 529 -16.52 10.91 -10.45
C ARG A 529 -15.71 10.01 -9.54
N ALA A 530 -14.80 10.57 -8.74
CA ALA A 530 -14.07 9.87 -7.69
C ALA A 530 -14.92 9.59 -6.45
N GLY A 531 -16.17 10.08 -6.38
CA GLY A 531 -17.07 9.87 -5.25
C GLY A 531 -16.77 10.76 -4.04
N LEU A 532 -15.97 11.83 -4.20
CA LEU A 532 -15.55 12.69 -3.08
C LEU A 532 -16.58 13.76 -2.70
N TYR A 533 -17.43 14.16 -3.64
CA TYR A 533 -18.40 15.25 -3.46
C TYR A 533 -19.75 14.80 -2.87
N ALA A 534 -20.05 13.50 -2.90
CA ALA A 534 -21.24 12.95 -2.28
C ALA A 534 -21.09 12.92 -0.76
N SER A 535 -22.09 13.40 -0.02
CA SER A 535 -22.15 13.24 1.44
C SER A 535 -21.90 11.79 1.79
N LYS A 536 -21.02 11.52 2.78
CA LYS A 536 -20.62 10.18 3.25
C LYS A 536 -21.79 9.22 3.56
N THR A 537 -23.02 9.74 3.63
CA THR A 537 -24.28 9.04 3.90
C THR A 537 -25.12 8.66 2.67
N ARG A 538 -24.79 9.09 1.44
CA ARG A 538 -25.53 8.75 0.22
C ARG A 538 -24.62 8.10 -0.81
N LYS A 539 -24.66 6.77 -0.91
CA LYS A 539 -24.09 6.07 -2.08
C LYS A 539 -24.85 6.52 -3.32
N SER A 540 -24.16 7.15 -4.26
CA SER A 540 -24.72 7.61 -5.53
C SER A 540 -24.90 6.40 -6.47
N ASP A 541 -25.88 5.56 -6.20
CA ASP A 541 -26.13 4.34 -6.98
C ASP A 541 -26.98 4.60 -8.25
N THR A 542 -27.33 5.86 -8.56
CA THR A 542 -28.10 6.23 -9.76
C THR A 542 -27.37 7.27 -10.61
N ASP A 543 -27.29 7.02 -11.93
CA ASP A 543 -26.68 7.92 -12.93
C ASP A 543 -27.27 9.35 -12.87
N ASP A 544 -28.56 9.47 -12.52
CA ASP A 544 -29.26 10.74 -12.34
C ASP A 544 -28.69 11.58 -11.18
N GLN A 545 -28.26 10.93 -10.08
CA GLN A 545 -27.65 11.62 -8.94
C GLN A 545 -26.26 12.12 -9.28
N GLN A 546 -25.46 11.32 -10.01
CA GLN A 546 -24.13 11.75 -10.44
C GLN A 546 -24.19 12.93 -11.41
N SER A 547 -25.15 12.93 -12.34
CA SER A 547 -25.37 14.05 -13.27
C SER A 547 -25.75 15.34 -12.54
N THR A 548 -26.61 15.24 -11.52
CA THR A 548 -26.97 16.36 -10.65
C THR A 548 -25.76 16.91 -9.88
N LEU A 549 -24.94 16.02 -9.31
CA LEU A 549 -23.72 16.42 -8.60
C LEU A 549 -22.68 17.08 -9.51
N LEU A 550 -22.54 16.60 -10.75
CA LEU A 550 -21.68 17.20 -11.76
C LEU A 550 -22.15 18.63 -12.09
N PHE A 551 -23.45 18.81 -12.33
CA PHE A 551 -24.03 20.13 -12.56
C PHE A 551 -23.78 21.09 -11.38
N MET A 552 -24.05 20.65 -10.15
CA MET A 552 -23.80 21.46 -8.95
C MET A 552 -22.31 21.80 -8.78
N SER A 553 -21.42 20.86 -9.07
CA SER A 553 -19.97 21.10 -9.01
C SER A 553 -19.52 22.14 -10.04
N GLU A 554 -20.08 22.10 -11.25
CA GLU A 554 -19.77 23.04 -12.33
C GLU A 554 -20.16 24.47 -11.94
N LYS A 555 -21.36 24.66 -11.39
CA LYS A 555 -21.85 25.96 -10.91
C LYS A 555 -21.00 26.51 -9.79
N ARG A 556 -20.68 25.65 -8.83
CA ARG A 556 -19.87 26.03 -7.67
C ARG A 556 -18.43 26.39 -8.03
N VAL A 557 -17.79 25.67 -8.95
CA VAL A 557 -16.45 26.03 -9.42
C VAL A 557 -16.48 27.33 -10.24
N THR A 558 -17.51 27.51 -11.07
CA THR A 558 -17.70 28.75 -11.83
C THR A 558 -17.85 29.96 -10.91
N SER A 559 -18.63 29.85 -9.83
CA SER A 559 -18.77 30.92 -8.85
C SER A 559 -17.44 31.25 -8.16
N MET A 560 -16.65 30.25 -7.78
CA MET A 560 -15.32 30.46 -7.18
C MET A 560 -14.37 31.21 -8.13
N CYS A 561 -14.39 30.90 -9.42
CA CYS A 561 -13.58 31.61 -10.42
C CYS A 561 -14.03 33.06 -10.60
N ILE A 562 -15.34 33.34 -10.59
CA ILE A 562 -15.87 34.71 -10.66
C ILE A 562 -15.44 35.49 -9.40
N GLU A 563 -15.61 34.92 -8.21
CA GLU A 563 -15.18 35.53 -6.95
C GLU A 563 -13.68 35.82 -6.92
N ALA A 564 -12.86 34.93 -7.48
CA ALA A 564 -11.41 35.11 -7.57
C ALA A 564 -11.03 36.22 -8.56
N ALA A 565 -11.67 36.28 -9.73
CA ALA A 565 -11.47 37.35 -10.70
C ALA A 565 -11.81 38.73 -10.13
N LEU A 566 -12.95 38.84 -9.43
CA LEU A 566 -13.36 40.08 -8.76
C LEU A 566 -12.39 40.50 -7.65
N ARG A 567 -11.80 39.55 -6.93
CA ARG A 567 -10.80 39.82 -5.86
C ARG A 567 -9.47 40.35 -6.40
N GLU A 568 -9.12 39.99 -7.64
CA GLU A 568 -7.94 40.50 -8.35
C GLU A 568 -8.26 41.70 -9.24
N ASP A 569 -9.43 42.32 -9.05
CA ASP A 569 -9.90 43.49 -9.80
C ASP A 569 -9.98 43.27 -11.33
N ASP A 570 -10.24 42.03 -11.75
CA ASP A 570 -10.47 41.62 -13.15
C ASP A 570 -11.97 41.44 -13.44
N PHE A 571 -12.66 42.57 -13.55
CA PHE A 571 -14.10 42.58 -13.80
C PHE A 571 -14.47 42.01 -15.18
N GLU A 572 -13.67 42.26 -16.22
CA GLU A 572 -13.99 41.81 -17.58
C GLU A 572 -14.03 40.27 -17.67
N THR A 573 -13.08 39.58 -17.03
CA THR A 573 -13.10 38.11 -16.98
C THR A 573 -14.31 37.61 -16.18
N ALA A 574 -14.61 38.22 -15.03
CA ALA A 574 -15.78 37.88 -14.22
C ALA A 574 -17.09 38.04 -15.01
N TYR A 575 -17.27 39.19 -15.68
CA TYR A 575 -18.42 39.47 -16.55
C TYR A 575 -18.54 38.42 -17.68
N SER A 576 -17.42 38.09 -18.33
CA SER A 576 -17.41 37.09 -19.41
C SER A 576 -17.92 35.72 -18.94
N TYR A 577 -17.59 35.30 -17.70
CA TYR A 577 -18.07 34.05 -17.13
C TYR A 577 -19.56 34.12 -16.75
N VAL A 578 -20.03 35.24 -16.21
CA VAL A 578 -21.47 35.44 -15.94
C VAL A 578 -22.27 35.38 -17.25
N ALA A 579 -21.84 36.12 -18.27
CA ALA A 579 -22.54 36.22 -19.55
C ALA A 579 -22.53 34.89 -20.35
N SER A 580 -21.41 34.16 -20.35
CA SER A 580 -21.28 32.94 -21.15
C SER A 580 -21.72 31.64 -20.46
N ARG A 581 -21.63 31.55 -19.12
CA ARG A 581 -21.85 30.29 -18.38
C ARG A 581 -23.07 30.32 -17.46
N LEU A 582 -23.40 31.48 -16.88
CA LEU A 582 -24.55 31.60 -15.98
C LEU A 582 -25.82 31.99 -16.76
N ALA A 583 -25.74 32.94 -17.69
CA ALA A 583 -26.90 33.41 -18.46
C ALA A 583 -27.50 32.32 -19.37
N THR A 584 -26.69 31.44 -19.97
CA THR A 584 -27.17 30.33 -20.82
C THR A 584 -27.96 29.28 -20.04
N THR A 585 -27.71 29.15 -18.74
CA THR A 585 -28.41 28.18 -17.89
C THR A 585 -29.81 28.64 -17.51
N ALA A 586 -30.06 29.95 -17.51
CA ALA A 586 -31.38 30.53 -17.29
C ALA A 586 -32.37 30.27 -18.46
N GLN A 587 -31.89 29.74 -19.60
CA GLN A 587 -32.69 29.48 -20.79
C GLN A 587 -33.11 28.01 -20.96
N LEU A 588 -32.69 27.09 -20.09
CA LEU A 588 -33.24 25.73 -20.14
C LEU A 588 -34.72 25.78 -19.71
N PRO A 589 -35.67 25.40 -20.59
CA PRO A 589 -37.07 25.39 -20.23
C PRO A 589 -37.30 24.33 -19.14
N THR A 590 -37.99 24.73 -18.09
CA THR A 590 -38.59 23.85 -17.08
C THR A 590 -39.69 23.00 -17.71
N THR A 591 -39.35 22.08 -18.63
CA THR A 591 -40.27 21.04 -19.12
C THR A 591 -40.36 19.88 -18.13
N SER A 592 -40.53 20.18 -16.84
CA SER A 592 -40.78 19.17 -15.80
C SER A 592 -42.02 19.48 -14.94
N ASP A 593 -42.88 20.42 -15.36
CA ASP A 593 -44.11 20.74 -14.63
C ASP A 593 -45.29 19.79 -14.93
N LEU A 594 -45.06 18.63 -15.55
CA LEU A 594 -46.11 17.64 -15.84
C LEU A 594 -45.91 16.25 -15.21
N ALA A 595 -44.90 16.04 -14.37
CA ALA A 595 -44.81 14.81 -13.58
C ALA A 595 -44.07 15.08 -12.28
N GLY A 596 -44.76 14.91 -11.13
CA GLY A 596 -44.24 15.16 -9.79
C GLY A 596 -43.02 14.32 -9.40
N LYS A 597 -41.83 14.70 -9.90
CA LYS A 597 -40.54 14.17 -9.50
C LYS A 597 -39.58 15.33 -9.21
N SER A 598 -39.30 15.50 -7.91
CA SER A 598 -38.19 16.22 -7.28
C SER A 598 -38.04 17.72 -7.63
N PRO A 599 -37.93 18.63 -6.65
CA PRO A 599 -37.58 20.03 -6.93
C PRO A 599 -36.22 20.09 -7.63
N ALA A 600 -36.09 20.95 -8.63
CA ALA A 600 -34.81 21.24 -9.29
C ALA A 600 -33.72 21.52 -8.24
N PRO A 601 -32.47 21.07 -8.45
CA PRO A 601 -31.39 21.29 -7.49
C PRO A 601 -31.22 22.80 -7.26
N LEU A 602 -31.34 23.21 -6.00
CA LEU A 602 -31.22 24.61 -5.59
C LEU A 602 -29.81 25.12 -5.94
N ASP A 603 -29.69 26.01 -6.91
CA ASP A 603 -28.43 26.63 -7.30
C ASP A 603 -28.14 27.84 -6.41
N ASP A 604 -27.49 27.61 -5.26
CA ASP A 604 -27.19 28.65 -4.29
C ASP A 604 -25.96 29.52 -4.62
N TRP A 605 -25.19 29.13 -5.64
CA TRP A 605 -23.88 29.74 -5.92
C TRP A 605 -23.95 30.72 -7.09
N SER A 606 -24.63 30.35 -8.17
CA SER A 606 -24.63 31.15 -9.42
C SER A 606 -25.24 32.54 -9.23
N TRP A 607 -26.37 32.66 -8.52
CA TRP A 607 -27.02 33.96 -8.31
C TRP A 607 -26.18 34.88 -7.42
N ARG A 608 -25.47 34.32 -6.42
CA ARG A 608 -24.58 35.09 -5.53
C ARG A 608 -23.38 35.64 -6.28
N ALA A 609 -22.75 34.83 -7.12
CA ALA A 609 -21.63 35.28 -7.93
C ALA A 609 -22.05 36.35 -8.95
N ALA A 610 -23.21 36.20 -9.59
CA ALA A 610 -23.76 37.20 -10.50
C ALA A 610 -24.12 38.51 -9.77
N LEU A 611 -24.68 38.43 -8.55
CA LEU A 611 -24.96 39.57 -7.70
C LEU A 611 -23.67 40.30 -7.31
N GLN A 612 -22.64 39.57 -6.86
CA GLN A 612 -21.35 40.14 -6.50
C GLN A 612 -20.66 40.83 -7.68
N ALA A 613 -20.73 40.24 -8.88
CA ALA A 613 -20.25 40.90 -10.09
C ALA A 613 -21.03 42.20 -10.35
N GLY A 614 -22.35 42.20 -10.24
CA GLY A 614 -23.18 43.40 -10.39
C GLY A 614 -22.94 44.49 -9.34
N GLN A 615 -22.53 44.10 -8.12
CA GLN A 615 -22.18 45.00 -7.03
C GLN A 615 -20.75 45.56 -7.14
N TYR A 616 -19.91 45.02 -8.02
CA TYR A 616 -18.53 45.47 -8.19
C TYR A 616 -18.48 46.93 -8.65
N ILE A 617 -17.58 47.71 -8.04
CA ILE A 617 -17.36 49.11 -8.37
C ILE A 617 -15.90 49.22 -8.82
N ARG A 618 -15.66 49.81 -10.00
CA ARG A 618 -14.30 50.02 -10.48
C ARG A 618 -13.52 50.89 -9.51
N THR A 619 -12.28 50.50 -9.28
CA THR A 619 -11.29 51.27 -8.53
C THR A 619 -10.14 51.61 -9.48
N ALA A 620 -9.18 52.40 -8.99
CA ALA A 620 -7.95 52.68 -9.75
C ALA A 620 -7.12 51.41 -10.06
N GLN A 621 -7.39 50.30 -9.37
CA GLN A 621 -6.69 49.01 -9.55
C GLN A 621 -7.39 48.10 -10.56
N THR A 622 -8.61 48.42 -10.99
CA THR A 622 -9.36 47.62 -11.95
C THR A 622 -8.66 47.54 -13.30
N ILE A 623 -8.48 46.30 -13.78
CA ILE A 623 -7.89 46.02 -15.08
C ILE A 623 -8.78 46.61 -16.17
N GLN A 624 -8.21 47.48 -16.99
CA GLN A 624 -8.94 48.12 -18.08
C GLN A 624 -9.17 47.14 -19.25
N PRO A 625 -10.29 47.27 -19.97
CA PRO A 625 -10.55 46.44 -21.12
C PRO A 625 -9.50 46.66 -22.22
N THR A 626 -8.92 45.57 -22.71
CA THR A 626 -7.91 45.60 -23.80
C THR A 626 -8.52 45.85 -25.19
N HIS A 627 -9.82 45.62 -25.34
CA HIS A 627 -10.56 45.89 -26.57
C HIS A 627 -11.84 46.68 -26.24
N LEU A 628 -11.94 47.90 -26.79
CA LEU A 628 -13.23 48.55 -26.99
C LEU A 628 -13.87 47.90 -28.22
N GLY A 629 -14.88 47.05 -28.00
CA GLY A 629 -15.75 46.59 -29.09
C GLY A 629 -16.64 47.72 -29.61
N THR A 630 -17.74 47.39 -30.27
CA THR A 630 -18.77 48.35 -30.73
C THR A 630 -19.63 48.96 -29.60
N ALA A 631 -19.16 48.90 -28.35
CA ALA A 631 -19.84 49.45 -27.18
C ALA A 631 -19.41 50.90 -26.94
N SER A 632 -20.16 51.65 -26.11
CA SER A 632 -19.90 53.07 -25.80
C SER A 632 -18.40 53.34 -25.57
N GLY A 633 -17.90 54.44 -26.16
CA GLY A 633 -16.51 54.87 -26.00
C GLY A 633 -16.15 55.23 -24.56
N ASN A 634 -17.16 55.45 -23.71
CA ASN A 634 -16.99 55.75 -22.30
C ASN A 634 -16.97 54.48 -21.45
N LEU A 635 -15.82 54.25 -20.81
CA LEU A 635 -15.55 53.08 -19.99
C LEU A 635 -16.51 52.96 -18.81
N ASP A 636 -16.97 54.07 -18.22
CA ASP A 636 -17.86 54.06 -17.07
C ASP A 636 -19.28 53.63 -17.44
N ILE A 637 -19.76 54.09 -18.60
CA ILE A 637 -21.07 53.71 -19.14
C ILE A 637 -21.06 52.23 -19.51
N ARG A 638 -20.03 51.76 -20.23
CA ARG A 638 -19.87 50.32 -20.53
C ARG A 638 -19.86 49.46 -19.26
N HIS A 639 -19.18 49.90 -18.21
CA HIS A 639 -19.15 49.17 -16.95
C HIS A 639 -20.53 49.08 -16.28
N LEU A 640 -21.26 50.19 -16.26
CA LEU A 640 -22.61 50.24 -15.71
C LEU A 640 -23.57 49.34 -16.49
N GLU A 641 -23.46 49.31 -17.82
CA GLU A 641 -24.21 48.37 -18.68
C GLU A 641 -23.90 46.91 -18.32
N GLN A 642 -22.62 46.54 -18.26
CA GLN A 642 -22.18 45.19 -17.88
C GLN A 642 -22.67 44.78 -16.48
N ARG A 643 -22.67 45.71 -15.52
CA ARG A 643 -23.22 45.47 -14.17
C ARG A 643 -24.72 45.23 -14.19
N VAL A 644 -25.48 46.03 -14.94
CA VAL A 644 -26.92 45.85 -15.10
C VAL A 644 -27.21 44.47 -15.70
N GLU A 645 -26.43 44.01 -16.68
CA GLU A 645 -26.56 42.66 -17.25
C GLU A 645 -26.25 41.53 -16.25
N CYS A 646 -25.21 41.69 -15.42
CA CYS A 646 -24.90 40.75 -14.34
C CYS A 646 -26.06 40.67 -13.33
N LEU A 647 -26.60 41.81 -12.91
CA LEU A 647 -27.74 41.88 -11.98
C LEU A 647 -29.03 41.31 -12.61
N ALA A 648 -29.27 41.55 -13.90
CA ALA A 648 -30.37 40.94 -14.63
C ALA A 648 -30.24 39.41 -14.66
N THR A 649 -29.02 38.90 -14.83
CA THR A 649 -28.75 37.45 -14.76
C THR A 649 -28.96 36.91 -13.35
N ALA A 650 -28.55 37.65 -12.31
CA ALA A 650 -28.83 37.28 -10.92
C ALA A 650 -30.35 37.20 -10.64
N LEU A 651 -31.15 38.16 -11.14
CA LEU A 651 -32.61 38.15 -10.99
C LEU A 651 -33.29 36.94 -11.62
N ARG A 652 -32.76 36.44 -12.75
CA ARG A 652 -33.31 35.26 -13.43
C ARG A 652 -33.08 33.95 -12.68
N ILE A 653 -31.99 33.86 -11.91
CA ILE A 653 -31.54 32.61 -11.28
C ILE A 653 -31.88 32.59 -9.78
N ALA A 654 -31.97 33.75 -9.12
CA ALA A 654 -32.13 33.84 -7.68
C ALA A 654 -33.47 33.29 -7.17
N PRO A 655 -33.48 32.70 -5.95
CA PRO A 655 -34.72 32.31 -5.29
C PRO A 655 -35.55 33.54 -4.92
N SER A 656 -36.87 33.36 -4.83
CA SER A 656 -37.84 34.44 -4.56
C SER A 656 -37.55 35.24 -3.29
N SER A 657 -36.93 34.61 -2.28
CA SER A 657 -36.54 35.25 -1.01
C SER A 657 -35.45 36.31 -1.15
N GLN A 658 -34.62 36.25 -2.20
CA GLN A 658 -33.46 37.13 -2.38
C GLN A 658 -33.69 38.23 -3.44
N LEU A 659 -34.82 38.17 -4.15
CA LEU A 659 -35.13 39.12 -5.22
C LEU A 659 -35.16 40.58 -4.75
N HIS A 660 -35.61 40.84 -3.52
CA HIS A 660 -35.70 42.20 -3.00
C HIS A 660 -34.33 42.89 -2.91
N GLU A 661 -33.31 42.16 -2.45
CA GLU A 661 -31.94 42.67 -2.35
C GLU A 661 -31.36 42.97 -3.74
N ILE A 662 -31.53 42.04 -4.67
CA ILE A 662 -31.02 42.17 -6.04
C ILE A 662 -31.71 43.34 -6.75
N LEU A 663 -33.05 43.48 -6.64
CA LEU A 663 -33.82 44.58 -7.24
C LEU A 663 -33.39 45.95 -6.71
N LYS A 664 -33.05 46.05 -5.43
CA LYS A 664 -32.55 47.30 -4.84
C LYS A 664 -31.22 47.71 -5.48
N THR A 665 -30.31 46.76 -5.67
CA THR A 665 -29.03 47.03 -6.35
C THR A 665 -29.19 47.31 -7.84
N PHE A 666 -30.14 46.62 -8.49
CA PHE A 666 -30.47 46.80 -9.90
C PHE A 666 -30.95 48.22 -10.19
N ARG A 667 -31.99 48.69 -9.47
CA ARG A 667 -32.53 50.05 -9.63
C ARG A 667 -31.48 51.13 -9.41
N ARG A 668 -30.65 50.97 -8.38
CA ARG A 668 -29.56 51.92 -8.11
C ARG A 668 -28.54 51.96 -9.27
N CYS A 669 -28.25 50.82 -9.89
CA CYS A 669 -27.34 50.75 -11.03
C CYS A 669 -27.97 51.36 -12.29
N GLU A 670 -29.26 51.16 -12.54
CA GLU A 670 -30.00 51.80 -13.63
C GLU A 670 -30.03 53.33 -13.48
N GLU A 671 -30.33 53.85 -12.28
CA GLU A 671 -30.30 55.29 -12.02
C GLU A 671 -28.91 55.90 -12.25
N GLN A 672 -27.85 55.17 -11.86
CA GLN A 672 -26.47 55.57 -12.14
C GLN A 672 -26.16 55.58 -13.63
N LEU A 673 -26.60 54.56 -14.37
CA LEU A 673 -26.43 54.47 -15.83
C LEU A 673 -27.18 55.61 -16.54
N ASP A 674 -28.44 55.87 -16.18
CA ASP A 674 -29.23 56.96 -16.74
C ASP A 674 -28.61 58.34 -16.46
N SER A 675 -28.05 58.53 -15.26
CA SER A 675 -27.33 59.76 -14.92
C SER A 675 -26.06 59.91 -15.75
N ALA A 676 -25.28 58.84 -15.93
CA ALA A 676 -24.03 58.86 -16.69
C ALA A 676 -24.28 59.14 -18.19
N ILE A 677 -25.30 58.51 -18.79
CA ILE A 677 -25.70 58.74 -20.19
C ILE A 677 -26.17 60.18 -20.38
N LYS A 678 -26.98 60.73 -19.45
CA LYS A 678 -27.41 62.14 -19.51
C LYS A 678 -26.23 63.10 -19.39
N GLU A 679 -25.26 62.80 -18.53
CA GLU A 679 -24.05 63.61 -18.38
C GLU A 679 -23.17 63.56 -19.62
N GLU A 680 -23.01 62.39 -20.25
CA GLU A 680 -22.30 62.25 -21.52
C GLU A 680 -23.01 63.03 -22.65
N ALA A 681 -24.33 62.87 -22.80
CA ALA A 681 -25.11 63.62 -23.78
C ALA A 681 -25.04 65.14 -23.54
N ALA A 682 -25.00 65.58 -22.27
CA ALA A 682 -24.83 66.99 -21.93
C ALA A 682 -23.40 67.49 -22.24
N LYS A 683 -22.37 66.66 -22.06
CA LYS A 683 -20.98 66.96 -22.43
C LYS A 683 -20.80 67.04 -23.94
N GLU A 684 -21.40 66.12 -24.70
CA GLU A 684 -21.45 66.17 -26.17
C GLU A 684 -22.16 67.44 -26.64
N ALA A 685 -23.36 67.73 -26.13
CA ALA A 685 -24.07 68.96 -26.47
C ALA A 685 -23.30 70.25 -26.10
N ALA A 686 -22.55 70.24 -24.98
CA ALA A 686 -21.70 71.36 -24.59
C ALA A 686 -20.45 71.48 -25.47
N TRP A 687 -19.88 70.36 -25.92
CA TRP A 687 -18.75 70.34 -26.84
C TRP A 687 -19.16 70.84 -28.23
N ASP A 688 -20.33 70.41 -28.73
CA ASP A 688 -20.91 70.89 -29.98
C ASP A 688 -21.18 72.41 -29.93
N ALA A 689 -21.77 72.89 -28.82
CA ALA A 689 -21.98 74.32 -28.61
C ALA A 689 -20.67 75.13 -28.52
N ALA A 690 -19.61 74.56 -27.96
CA ALA A 690 -18.28 75.21 -27.89
C ALA A 690 -17.54 75.20 -29.23
N GLY A 691 -17.73 74.16 -30.05
CA GLY A 691 -17.21 74.07 -31.42
C GLY A 691 -17.84 75.10 -32.36
N ASP A 692 -19.14 75.39 -32.18
CA ASP A 692 -19.86 76.41 -32.94
C ASP A 692 -19.44 77.86 -32.60
N LEU A 693 -18.82 78.09 -31.43
CA LEU A 693 -18.39 79.41 -30.95
C LEU A 693 -16.92 79.74 -31.27
N HIS A 694 -16.11 78.76 -31.68
CA HIS A 694 -14.70 78.96 -32.04
C HIS A 694 -14.38 78.42 -33.45
N SER A 695 -14.69 79.22 -34.47
CA SER A 695 -13.92 79.20 -35.71
C SER A 695 -13.37 80.58 -36.03
N PRO A 696 -12.07 80.79 -35.81
CA PRO A 696 -11.26 81.38 -36.87
C PRO A 696 -9.96 80.57 -37.07
N GLY A 697 -9.98 79.73 -38.12
CA GLY A 697 -8.81 79.40 -38.94
C GLY A 697 -7.83 78.35 -38.40
N ILE A 698 -7.82 77.17 -39.05
CA ILE A 698 -6.63 76.40 -39.50
C ILE A 698 -7.11 75.28 -40.46
N PRO A 699 -6.29 74.86 -41.46
CA PRO A 699 -6.69 74.76 -42.87
C PRO A 699 -6.85 73.33 -43.43
N GLY A 700 -7.73 73.18 -44.44
CA GLY A 700 -7.76 71.97 -45.29
C GLY A 700 -9.01 71.72 -46.16
N ALA A 701 -10.06 72.55 -46.11
CA ALA A 701 -11.29 72.25 -46.84
C ALA A 701 -11.29 72.82 -48.27
N PHE A 702 -11.33 71.91 -49.25
CA PHE A 702 -11.50 72.20 -50.68
C PHE A 702 -12.84 72.88 -50.96
N THR A 703 -12.79 74.00 -51.69
CA THR A 703 -13.95 74.67 -52.30
C THR A 703 -14.39 73.99 -53.60
N PRO A 704 -15.69 74.03 -53.91
CA PRO A 704 -16.15 74.83 -55.06
C PRO A 704 -17.28 75.76 -54.57
N GLY A 705 -17.37 77.05 -54.92
CA GLY A 705 -17.14 77.69 -56.19
C GLY A 705 -18.45 78.37 -56.61
N THR A 706 -18.64 79.63 -56.16
CA THR A 706 -19.39 80.77 -56.78
C THR A 706 -20.77 80.52 -57.44
N THR A 707 -21.85 81.24 -57.11
CA THR A 707 -22.07 82.66 -57.49
C THR A 707 -23.19 83.38 -56.68
N GLU A 708 -22.84 84.58 -56.21
CA GLU A 708 -23.54 85.88 -56.26
C GLU A 708 -25.04 86.08 -55.87
N SER A 709 -25.20 86.90 -54.81
CA SER A 709 -25.91 88.22 -54.77
C SER A 709 -27.13 88.42 -53.86
N ARG A 710 -26.86 89.18 -52.79
CA ARG A 710 -27.58 90.40 -52.33
C ARG A 710 -28.71 90.31 -51.25
N ALA A 711 -28.29 90.69 -50.04
CA ALA A 711 -28.89 91.64 -49.07
C ALA A 711 -30.10 91.27 -48.16
N VAL A 712 -29.78 91.02 -46.86
CA VAL A 712 -30.25 91.67 -45.58
C VAL A 712 -31.77 91.66 -45.24
N PRO A 713 -32.23 91.39 -43.98
CA PRO A 713 -31.80 90.47 -42.90
C PRO A 713 -33.02 89.66 -42.29
N PRO A 714 -32.95 89.08 -41.08
CA PRO A 714 -32.87 87.64 -40.81
C PRO A 714 -34.20 86.89 -40.60
N SER A 715 -34.20 85.64 -41.08
CA SER A 715 -35.13 84.54 -40.80
C SER A 715 -34.56 83.59 -39.73
N ALA A 716 -35.40 82.77 -39.10
CA ALA A 716 -35.13 81.33 -38.91
C ALA A 716 -36.36 80.59 -38.36
N SER A 717 -37.13 80.04 -39.29
CA SER A 717 -38.03 78.92 -39.11
C SER A 717 -37.31 77.60 -39.42
N THR A 718 -37.92 76.49 -38.99
CA THR A 718 -37.95 75.17 -39.64
C THR A 718 -36.70 74.28 -39.63
N SER A 719 -36.83 73.15 -38.91
CA SER A 719 -36.81 71.79 -39.47
C SER A 719 -36.09 71.57 -40.81
N ARG A 720 -34.94 70.89 -40.72
CA ARG A 720 -34.23 69.98 -41.67
C ARG A 720 -32.84 69.81 -41.04
N GLU A 721 -32.14 68.69 -41.00
CA GLU A 721 -32.19 67.38 -41.65
C GLU A 721 -31.42 66.46 -40.70
N ALA A 722 -32.08 65.46 -40.12
CA ALA A 722 -31.44 64.42 -39.32
C ALA A 722 -31.31 63.19 -40.22
N ASP A 723 -30.33 63.21 -41.12
CA ASP A 723 -30.12 62.11 -42.07
C ASP A 723 -28.62 61.93 -42.32
N ASP A 724 -27.84 61.70 -41.26
CA ASP A 724 -26.55 61.01 -41.37
C ASP A 724 -26.01 60.45 -40.03
N VAL A 725 -26.86 59.71 -39.31
CA VAL A 725 -26.40 58.88 -38.17
C VAL A 725 -26.98 57.47 -38.32
N PRO A 726 -26.19 56.40 -38.27
CA PRO A 726 -26.73 55.05 -38.22
C PRO A 726 -27.48 54.87 -36.89
N MET A 727 -28.82 54.97 -36.94
CA MET A 727 -29.69 54.82 -35.77
C MET A 727 -29.47 53.45 -35.10
N SER A 728 -29.31 53.49 -33.78
CA SER A 728 -29.16 52.31 -32.92
C SER A 728 -30.46 51.50 -32.85
N LEU A 729 -30.32 50.17 -32.69
CA LEU A 729 -31.43 49.22 -32.54
C LEU A 729 -32.38 49.59 -31.38
N PHE A 730 -31.87 50.31 -30.38
CA PHE A 730 -32.63 50.79 -29.23
C PHE A 730 -33.42 52.09 -29.49
N ASP A 731 -32.99 52.93 -30.43
CA ASP A 731 -33.75 54.13 -30.84
C ASP A 731 -35.03 53.74 -31.58
N LEU A 732 -35.00 52.64 -32.33
CA LEU A 732 -36.17 52.02 -32.95
C LEU A 732 -37.17 51.47 -31.90
N SER A 733 -36.66 50.93 -30.78
CA SER A 733 -37.50 50.46 -29.67
C SER A 733 -38.15 51.61 -28.88
N ARG A 734 -37.44 52.74 -28.74
CA ARG A 734 -37.96 53.95 -28.09
C ARG A 734 -38.96 54.69 -28.98
N ALA A 735 -38.76 54.68 -30.29
CA ALA A 735 -39.72 55.24 -31.25
C ALA A 735 -41.04 54.46 -31.26
N THR A 736 -41.00 53.12 -31.20
CA THR A 736 -42.21 52.29 -31.14
C THR A 736 -42.93 52.36 -29.79
N ALA A 737 -42.20 52.44 -28.67
CA ALA A 737 -42.79 52.61 -27.34
C ALA A 737 -43.52 53.96 -27.17
N ARG A 738 -42.99 55.04 -27.75
CA ARG A 738 -43.64 56.38 -27.71
C ARG A 738 -44.88 56.45 -28.59
N VAL A 739 -44.96 55.69 -29.69
CA VAL A 739 -46.16 55.59 -30.54
C VAL A 739 -47.25 54.73 -29.85
N ALA A 740 -46.86 53.66 -29.15
CA ALA A 740 -47.79 52.84 -28.38
C ALA A 740 -48.43 53.60 -27.19
N GLN A 741 -47.68 54.47 -26.51
CA GLN A 741 -48.20 55.32 -25.43
C GLN A 741 -49.13 56.43 -25.93
N ARG A 742 -48.93 56.93 -27.15
CA ARG A 742 -49.80 57.95 -27.76
C ARG A 742 -51.17 57.40 -28.19
N ASN A 743 -51.24 56.12 -28.55
CA ASN A 743 -52.49 55.45 -28.91
C ASN A 743 -53.33 55.02 -27.69
N LEU A 744 -52.75 54.97 -26.48
CA LEU A 744 -53.48 54.69 -25.24
C LEU A 744 -54.24 55.92 -24.69
N SER A 745 -53.84 57.14 -25.05
CA SER A 745 -54.56 58.37 -24.67
C SER A 745 -55.80 58.68 -25.51
N VAL A 746 -56.04 57.95 -26.62
CA VAL A 746 -57.24 58.09 -27.48
C VAL A 746 -58.33 57.06 -27.11
N LEU A 747 -58.02 56.09 -26.24
CA LEU A 747 -58.97 55.06 -25.78
C LEU A 747 -59.81 55.46 -24.55
N SER A 748 -59.68 56.70 -24.05
CA SER A 748 -60.54 57.23 -22.97
C SER A 748 -61.79 57.98 -23.45
N SER A 749 -61.98 58.11 -24.78
CA SER A 749 -63.15 58.76 -25.36
C SER A 749 -63.71 57.96 -26.55
N LEU A 750 -64.39 56.86 -26.30
CA LEU A 750 -65.54 56.41 -27.12
C LEU A 750 -66.28 55.25 -26.43
N GLY A 751 -67.10 55.59 -25.44
CA GLY A 751 -68.21 54.73 -25.03
C GLY A 751 -69.46 55.11 -25.80
N SER A 752 -69.74 54.46 -26.93
CA SER A 752 -71.11 54.27 -27.46
C SER A 752 -71.12 53.48 -28.78
N SER A 753 -71.96 52.44 -28.80
CA SER A 753 -72.73 51.91 -29.95
C SER A 753 -72.01 51.29 -31.17
N SER A 754 -72.15 49.96 -31.25
CA SER A 754 -72.69 49.15 -32.37
C SER A 754 -72.36 49.48 -33.82
N GLY A 755 -71.96 48.44 -34.58
CA GLY A 755 -72.19 48.34 -36.03
C GLY A 755 -70.97 47.84 -36.78
N GLY A 756 -70.99 46.58 -37.22
CA GLY A 756 -69.88 45.95 -37.94
C GLY A 756 -69.77 46.32 -39.41
N GLN A 757 -68.62 46.01 -40.00
CA GLN A 757 -68.47 45.54 -41.38
C GLN A 757 -67.01 45.16 -41.65
N GLU A 758 -66.78 43.92 -42.06
CA GLU A 758 -65.65 43.55 -42.93
C GLU A 758 -65.81 44.24 -44.29
N PRO A 759 -64.69 44.55 -44.97
CA PRO A 759 -64.48 43.83 -46.23
C PRO A 759 -63.01 43.48 -46.57
N GLU A 760 -62.88 42.27 -47.09
CA GLU A 760 -62.12 41.73 -48.25
C GLU A 760 -60.79 42.34 -48.79
N PRO A 761 -59.95 41.49 -49.45
CA PRO A 761 -58.56 41.78 -49.83
C PRO A 761 -58.31 41.96 -51.35
N GLU A 762 -57.02 42.19 -51.69
CA GLU A 762 -56.34 42.14 -53.01
C GLU A 762 -56.13 43.49 -53.75
N PRO A 763 -55.10 43.66 -54.64
CA PRO A 763 -54.02 42.73 -55.01
C PRO A 763 -52.59 43.33 -54.92
N THR A 764 -51.65 42.39 -54.98
CA THR A 764 -50.20 42.55 -55.05
C THR A 764 -49.68 43.17 -56.35
N HIS A 765 -48.68 44.04 -56.27
CA HIS A 765 -47.64 44.14 -57.30
C HIS A 765 -46.27 43.87 -56.66
N LYS A 766 -45.66 42.77 -57.12
CA LYS A 766 -44.32 42.31 -56.79
C LYS A 766 -43.34 42.96 -57.76
N ASP A 767 -42.33 43.63 -57.22
CA ASP A 767 -41.05 43.78 -57.90
C ASP A 767 -39.98 43.08 -57.05
N ASP A 768 -39.22 42.24 -57.73
CA ASP A 768 -38.43 41.15 -57.17
C ASP A 768 -36.96 41.61 -57.02
N HIS A 769 -36.58 42.03 -55.81
CA HIS A 769 -35.18 42.27 -55.46
C HIS A 769 -34.82 41.61 -54.12
N ARG A 770 -34.09 40.48 -54.25
CA ARG A 770 -33.16 39.86 -53.29
C ARG A 770 -33.42 40.18 -51.81
N THR A 771 -34.15 39.27 -51.16
CA THR A 771 -34.37 39.24 -49.71
C THR A 771 -33.04 39.15 -48.95
N ARG A 772 -32.76 40.15 -48.11
CA ARG A 772 -31.65 40.15 -47.14
C ARG A 772 -32.08 39.38 -45.88
N LYS A 773 -31.15 38.66 -45.25
CA LYS A 773 -31.32 37.89 -43.98
C LYS A 773 -31.99 38.67 -42.82
N ARG A 774 -32.13 39.99 -42.92
CA ARG A 774 -32.87 40.86 -42.01
C ARG A 774 -34.38 40.58 -41.99
N ASP A 775 -34.99 40.27 -43.14
CA ASP A 775 -36.45 40.13 -43.23
C ASP A 775 -36.94 38.72 -42.85
N GLN A 776 -36.06 37.70 -42.86
CA GLN A 776 -36.36 36.38 -42.29
C GLN A 776 -36.35 36.40 -40.74
N LEU A 777 -35.53 37.27 -40.13
CA LEU A 777 -35.51 37.47 -38.68
C LEU A 777 -36.69 38.31 -38.18
N ARG A 778 -37.24 39.18 -39.05
CA ARG A 778 -38.46 39.93 -38.78
C ARG A 778 -39.68 39.01 -38.63
N ASP A 779 -39.85 38.01 -39.49
CA ASP A 779 -40.98 37.06 -39.39
C ASP A 779 -40.81 36.06 -38.24
N ALA A 780 -39.58 35.66 -37.90
CA ALA A 780 -39.31 34.78 -36.75
C ALA A 780 -39.49 35.48 -35.38
N ALA A 781 -39.15 36.77 -35.28
CA ALA A 781 -39.28 37.55 -34.05
C ALA A 781 -40.72 38.06 -33.80
N MET A 782 -41.50 38.31 -34.85
CA MET A 782 -42.88 38.77 -34.72
C MET A 782 -43.88 37.62 -34.47
N GLY A 783 -43.54 36.37 -34.82
CA GLY A 783 -44.39 35.19 -34.59
C GLY A 783 -44.46 34.69 -33.15
N THR A 784 -43.57 35.13 -32.25
CA THR A 784 -43.46 34.59 -30.88
C THR A 784 -43.90 35.56 -29.78
N LEU A 785 -44.01 36.87 -30.08
CA LEU A 785 -44.40 37.88 -29.09
C LEU A 785 -45.90 38.17 -28.97
N VAL A 786 -46.73 37.64 -29.90
CA VAL A 786 -48.20 37.83 -29.87
C VAL A 786 -48.95 36.67 -29.18
N SER A 787 -48.27 35.58 -28.81
CA SER A 787 -48.91 34.40 -28.19
C SER A 787 -48.94 34.42 -26.65
N GLY A 788 -48.16 35.28 -25.99
CA GLY A 788 -47.85 35.13 -24.56
C GLY A 788 -48.67 35.96 -23.55
N VAL A 789 -49.56 36.86 -23.98
CA VAL A 789 -50.16 37.87 -23.07
C VAL A 789 -51.71 37.80 -23.02
N GLY A 790 -52.31 36.72 -23.51
CA GLY A 790 -53.76 36.56 -23.62
C GLY A 790 -54.51 35.97 -22.40
N TRP A 791 -53.82 35.50 -21.35
CA TRP A 791 -54.47 34.71 -20.27
C TRP A 791 -54.54 35.39 -18.89
N LEU A 792 -54.05 36.62 -18.72
CA LEU A 792 -53.96 37.25 -17.39
C LEU A 792 -54.92 38.42 -17.13
N ILE A 793 -55.92 38.65 -18.00
CA ILE A 793 -56.94 39.69 -17.78
C ILE A 793 -58.33 39.09 -18.07
N ASN A 794 -58.77 38.17 -17.21
CA ASN A 794 -60.18 37.99 -16.84
C ASN A 794 -60.33 36.91 -15.76
N ALA A 795 -60.41 37.33 -14.50
CA ALA A 795 -61.05 36.54 -13.45
C ALA A 795 -61.63 37.49 -12.37
N PRO A 796 -62.96 37.54 -12.19
CA PRO A 796 -63.59 38.38 -11.18
C PRO A 796 -63.49 37.77 -9.78
N ALA A 797 -63.37 38.63 -8.78
CA ALA A 797 -63.54 38.27 -7.38
C ALA A 797 -65.04 38.24 -7.02
N ASN A 798 -65.50 37.18 -6.34
CA ASN A 798 -66.61 37.29 -5.40
C ASN A 798 -66.50 36.25 -4.27
N ARG A 799 -66.60 36.74 -3.04
CA ARG A 799 -66.96 36.00 -1.82
C ARG A 799 -68.46 35.64 -1.88
N THR A 800 -68.85 34.48 -1.35
CA THR A 800 -69.71 34.25 -0.16
C THR A 800 -70.45 32.90 -0.22
N ASP A 801 -70.53 32.28 0.97
CA ASP A 801 -71.51 31.32 1.49
C ASP A 801 -71.45 29.83 1.09
N GLY A 802 -71.35 28.99 2.14
CA GLY A 802 -71.40 27.52 2.11
C GLY A 802 -70.48 26.88 3.13
#